data_AF-A0A9W9FLL7-F1
#
_entry.id   AF-A0A9W9FLL7-F1
#
_cell.length_a   1.000
_cell.length_b   1.000
_cell.length_c   1.000
_cell.angle_alpha   90.00
_cell.angle_beta   90.00
_cell.angle_gamma   90.00
#
_symmetry.space_group_name_H-M   'P 1'
#
loop_
_entity.id
_entity.type
_entity.pdbx_description
1 polymer ?
#
loop_
_entity_poly.entity_id
_entity_poly.type
_entity_poly.pdbx_seq_one_letter_code
_entity_poly.pdbx_strand_id
1 'polypeptide(L)'
;MAVTRAQIQQHNSRQSCWVVIHGAVYDVTEFLDEHPGGAKVILRCAGRDATSDFDSVHSPELLAEALPESALRGHINAAELAECAEAKSETKTSNHPSQTENNGPPPLNTLINLHDFEQVAQRYLTPNAWAYYASAADDEISKRNNAKAYHKVSLRPRILKSVHSVDTATSILGHRVALPVYMSPVGIAKYAHPDGECALAAAAGKEGLAQVLANGSSMSVEKVRASRVTEDQPLFFQLYVNRDISKSVEAVKRAVQAGARGIWITVDSPVVGKREMDERMNLDVAATDSNAQGEGVAKIMASSISPFIDWEILSWLRDLTDLPVVIKGVQCVEDAVLAYEHGVQGIVLSNHGGRSQDTAQSPLLTLLEIRRFAPHLLDGKMQIFIDGGIRRGTDVLKALALGATAVGLGRPFLYSLSSGYGEHGVRRMVQILRQEIEANMTFLGATSLKELRPEMLNTSRLERDLVGMTLSGSMSDHQVDVLLYGLGAIGSFYAFILHRTGRVRLTVVARSNYEAVKANGITINSENHGQHTFRPYNVVKSPAEAGPVDYVVCAHKAIDQEDVSAKLAPVVDQARTTIVIIQNGVGNEEAFRKQFPKNSILSCVTWVGAIQNSPGIVKHTKSEDMQIGLFPNPQVENATENQRLFTFVELLKQGETRFTVLEDIQRQRWEKVVWNAAWNSLTALTMVDTQTWLHSSPDAEPYTRRLMREVIQIARGCGVPLADELVDQLMDRINAMPGIGSSMQTDCKNGRPMEIDVILGFPVRKSRELGIPAPYLESLYVILRAVDGRIRAAL
;
A
#
# COMPACT_ATOMS: atom_id res chain seq x y z
N MET A 1 -32.76 46.09 22.88
CA MET A 1 -32.78 46.70 24.23
C MET A 1 -31.40 47.30 24.50
N ALA A 2 -31.33 48.46 25.16
CA ALA A 2 -30.06 49.01 25.61
C ALA A 2 -29.65 48.31 26.92
N VAL A 3 -28.44 47.75 26.97
CA VAL A 3 -27.90 47.04 28.13
C VAL A 3 -26.72 47.85 28.67
N THR A 4 -26.67 48.07 29.98
CA THR A 4 -25.61 48.87 30.61
C THR A 4 -24.38 48.02 30.96
N ARG A 5 -23.23 48.67 31.07
CA ARG A 5 -21.98 48.04 31.52
C ARG A 5 -22.13 47.32 32.86
N ALA A 6 -22.81 47.94 33.82
CA ALA A 6 -23.04 47.36 35.14
C ALA A 6 -23.87 46.07 35.09
N GLN A 7 -24.81 45.97 34.14
CA GLN A 7 -25.56 44.73 33.91
C GLN A 7 -24.66 43.66 33.30
N ILE A 8 -23.87 44.01 32.28
CA ILE A 8 -22.96 43.05 31.61
C ILE A 8 -21.95 42.46 32.60
N GLN A 9 -21.37 43.29 33.47
CA GLN A 9 -20.37 42.85 34.46
C GLN A 9 -20.93 41.86 35.51
N GLN A 10 -22.25 41.78 35.70
CA GLN A 10 -22.86 40.78 36.59
C GLN A 10 -22.82 39.37 35.98
N HIS A 11 -22.68 39.27 34.66
CA HIS A 11 -22.64 38.03 33.91
C HIS A 11 -21.19 37.65 33.56
N ASN A 12 -20.34 37.52 34.58
CA ASN A 12 -18.91 37.27 34.45
C ASN A 12 -18.46 35.86 34.93
N SER A 13 -19.39 34.90 35.00
CA SER A 13 -19.16 33.57 35.59
C SER A 13 -19.63 32.45 34.66
N ARG A 14 -19.28 31.20 34.97
CA ARG A 14 -19.72 30.03 34.18
C ARG A 14 -21.22 29.79 34.24
N GLN A 15 -21.86 30.15 35.36
CA GLN A 15 -23.31 30.02 35.54
C GLN A 15 -24.08 31.17 34.88
N SER A 16 -23.39 32.25 34.51
CA SER A 16 -23.97 33.39 33.80
C SER A 16 -22.86 34.20 33.13
N CYS A 17 -22.74 34.06 31.81
CA CYS A 17 -21.64 34.59 31.00
C CYS A 17 -22.18 35.40 29.82
N TRP A 18 -22.03 36.72 29.88
CA TRP A 18 -22.31 37.61 28.76
C TRP A 18 -21.02 38.19 28.19
N VAL A 19 -20.97 38.37 26.88
CA VAL A 19 -19.84 39.01 26.18
C VAL A 19 -20.34 40.09 25.23
N VAL A 20 -19.55 41.14 25.06
CA VAL A 20 -19.83 42.18 24.06
C VAL A 20 -18.98 41.94 22.82
N ILE A 21 -19.59 41.89 21.64
CA ILE A 21 -18.90 41.76 20.35
C ILE A 21 -19.53 42.77 19.38
N HIS A 22 -18.71 43.69 18.86
CA HIS A 22 -19.13 44.83 18.03
C HIS A 22 -20.30 45.64 18.62
N GLY A 23 -20.29 45.85 19.94
CA GLY A 23 -21.34 46.59 20.66
C GLY A 23 -22.66 45.84 20.87
N ALA A 24 -22.81 44.61 20.36
CA ALA A 24 -23.92 43.71 20.68
C ALA A 24 -23.56 42.83 21.89
N VAL A 25 -24.53 42.60 22.78
CA VAL A 25 -24.37 41.83 24.02
C VAL A 25 -24.99 40.46 23.83
N TYR A 26 -24.18 39.41 23.93
CA TYR A 26 -24.59 38.02 23.78
C TYR A 26 -24.51 37.27 25.08
N ASP A 27 -25.57 36.56 25.43
CA ASP A 27 -25.60 35.55 26.48
C ASP A 27 -25.07 34.24 25.91
N VAL A 28 -23.83 33.92 26.26
CA VAL A 28 -23.12 32.75 25.76
C VAL A 28 -23.05 31.65 26.82
N THR A 29 -23.83 31.75 27.89
CA THR A 29 -23.80 30.83 29.03
C THR A 29 -23.98 29.37 28.60
N GLU A 30 -25.01 29.09 27.81
CA GLU A 30 -25.29 27.73 27.30
C GLU A 30 -24.30 27.31 26.20
N PHE A 31 -23.73 28.27 25.48
CA PHE A 31 -22.75 28.03 24.42
C PHE A 31 -21.33 27.77 24.94
N LEU A 32 -21.04 28.07 26.21
CA LEU A 32 -19.71 27.91 26.81
C LEU A 32 -19.13 26.51 26.54
N ASP A 33 -19.94 25.47 26.76
CA ASP A 33 -19.50 24.09 26.65
C ASP A 33 -19.58 23.54 25.21
N GLU A 34 -20.22 24.29 24.31
CA GLU A 34 -20.30 23.98 22.88
C GLU A 34 -19.23 24.71 22.05
N HIS A 35 -18.61 25.76 22.60
CA HIS A 35 -17.66 26.59 21.87
C HIS A 35 -16.41 25.78 21.43
N PRO A 36 -16.05 25.76 20.13
CA PRO A 36 -14.87 25.03 19.64
C PRO A 36 -13.53 25.52 20.17
N GLY A 37 -13.44 26.75 20.69
CA GLY A 37 -12.26 27.25 21.41
C GLY A 37 -12.36 27.10 22.93
N GLY A 38 -13.47 26.56 23.43
CA GLY A 38 -13.72 26.17 24.81
C GLY A 38 -14.30 27.23 25.69
N ALA A 39 -15.04 26.78 26.71
CA ALA A 39 -15.65 27.64 27.71
C ALA A 39 -14.65 28.61 28.32
N LYS A 40 -13.43 28.16 28.60
CA LYS A 40 -12.42 28.94 29.32
C LYS A 40 -11.95 30.17 28.54
N VAL A 41 -11.88 30.10 27.21
CA VAL A 41 -11.47 31.24 26.37
C VAL A 41 -12.53 32.33 26.38
N ILE A 42 -13.81 31.93 26.31
CA ILE A 42 -14.94 32.86 26.45
C ILE A 42 -15.00 33.42 27.88
N LEU A 43 -14.79 32.58 28.90
CA LEU A 43 -14.85 32.99 30.30
C LEU A 43 -13.80 34.04 30.67
N ARG A 44 -12.64 34.06 30.00
CA ARG A 44 -11.68 35.16 30.15
C ARG A 44 -12.30 36.50 29.79
N CYS A 45 -13.23 36.50 28.84
CA CYS A 45 -13.94 37.69 28.35
C CYS A 45 -15.33 37.88 28.95
N ALA A 46 -15.71 37.09 29.95
CA ALA A 46 -17.02 37.18 30.58
C ALA A 46 -17.21 38.56 31.25
N GLY A 47 -18.35 39.18 30.98
CA GLY A 47 -18.73 40.49 31.48
C GLY A 47 -17.93 41.67 30.89
N ARG A 48 -17.26 41.50 29.75
CA ARG A 48 -16.49 42.58 29.07
C ARG A 48 -16.62 42.54 27.55
N ASP A 49 -16.00 43.54 26.90
CA ASP A 49 -15.84 43.59 25.45
C ASP A 49 -14.77 42.59 24.99
N ALA A 50 -15.18 41.69 24.11
CA ALA A 50 -14.41 40.60 23.53
C ALA A 50 -14.19 40.79 22.02
N THR A 51 -14.53 41.97 21.46
CA THR A 51 -14.49 42.22 20.00
C THR A 51 -13.11 41.93 19.42
N SER A 52 -12.04 42.46 20.03
CA SER A 52 -10.67 42.22 19.55
C SER A 52 -10.25 40.76 19.68
N ASP A 53 -10.68 40.06 20.73
CA ASP A 53 -10.40 38.64 20.92
C ASP A 53 -11.09 37.81 19.84
N PHE A 54 -12.36 38.11 19.56
CA PHE A 54 -13.17 37.46 18.53
C PHE A 54 -12.61 37.69 17.12
N ASP A 55 -12.34 38.95 16.75
CA ASP A 55 -11.85 39.32 15.41
C ASP A 55 -10.48 38.74 15.08
N SER A 56 -9.69 38.37 16.09
CA SER A 56 -8.38 37.74 15.89
C SER A 56 -8.46 36.33 15.30
N VAL A 57 -9.58 35.63 15.51
CA VAL A 57 -9.75 34.20 15.17
C VAL A 57 -10.99 33.92 14.31
N HIS A 58 -12.02 34.75 14.40
CA HIS A 58 -13.32 34.53 13.79
C HIS A 58 -13.72 35.69 12.89
N SER A 59 -14.68 35.45 12.01
CA SER A 59 -15.35 36.49 11.22
C SER A 59 -16.74 36.78 11.81
N PRO A 60 -17.25 38.03 11.76
CA PRO A 60 -18.49 38.41 12.44
C PRO A 60 -19.71 37.56 12.05
N GLU A 61 -19.73 37.05 10.83
CA GLU A 61 -20.82 36.24 10.30
C GLU A 61 -20.98 34.90 11.03
N LEU A 62 -19.90 34.36 11.62
CA LEU A 62 -19.93 33.12 12.41
C LEU A 62 -20.77 33.24 13.68
N LEU A 63 -21.06 34.46 14.18
CA LEU A 63 -21.89 34.65 15.37
C LEU A 63 -23.32 34.19 15.14
N ALA A 64 -23.89 34.52 13.98
CA ALA A 64 -25.25 34.12 13.62
C ALA A 64 -25.38 32.62 13.36
N GLU A 65 -24.27 31.97 12.99
CA GLU A 65 -24.21 30.51 12.79
C GLU A 65 -24.05 29.75 14.10
N ALA A 66 -23.27 30.30 15.03
CA ALA A 66 -22.90 29.62 16.27
C ALA A 66 -23.91 29.86 17.41
N LEU A 67 -24.63 30.99 17.40
CA LEU A 67 -25.54 31.38 18.47
C LEU A 67 -26.97 31.55 17.95
N PRO A 68 -27.99 31.06 18.66
CA PRO A 68 -29.38 31.31 18.30
C PRO A 68 -29.72 32.80 18.49
N GLU A 69 -30.73 33.32 17.78
CA GLU A 69 -31.19 34.72 17.95
C GLU A 69 -31.57 35.03 19.41
N SER A 70 -32.03 34.03 20.16
CA SER A 70 -32.34 34.13 21.58
C SER A 70 -31.13 34.43 22.45
N ALA A 71 -29.89 34.29 21.97
CA ALA A 71 -28.67 34.64 22.69
C ALA A 71 -28.43 36.15 22.73
N LEU A 72 -29.00 36.93 21.81
CA LEU A 72 -28.82 38.38 21.76
C LEU A 72 -29.64 39.06 22.88
N ARG A 73 -28.97 39.73 23.82
CA ARG A 73 -29.61 40.43 24.95
C ARG A 73 -29.83 41.93 24.67
N GLY A 74 -29.09 42.49 23.72
CA GLY A 74 -29.25 43.88 23.30
C GLY A 74 -27.94 44.50 22.83
N HIS A 75 -27.85 45.83 22.92
CA HIS A 75 -26.67 46.59 22.55
C HIS A 75 -26.22 47.50 23.69
N ILE A 76 -24.91 47.65 23.87
CA ILE A 76 -24.33 48.62 24.80
C ILE A 76 -24.06 49.94 24.05
N ASN A 77 -24.19 51.06 24.75
CA ASN A 77 -23.91 52.38 24.18
C ASN A 77 -22.38 52.59 24.02
N ALA A 78 -21.96 53.19 22.90
CA ALA A 78 -20.55 53.44 22.59
C ALA A 78 -19.81 54.29 23.64
N ALA A 79 -20.52 55.19 24.34
CA ALA A 79 -19.95 55.98 25.43
C ALA A 79 -19.58 55.14 26.68
N GLU A 80 -20.33 54.08 26.99
CA GLU A 80 -20.04 53.17 28.11
C GLU A 80 -18.92 52.17 27.78
N LEU A 81 -18.69 51.89 26.49
CA LEU A 81 -17.57 51.09 25.99
C LEU A 81 -16.21 51.82 26.09
N ALA A 82 -16.21 53.15 25.90
CA ALA A 82 -14.99 53.97 25.82
C ALA A 82 -14.26 54.17 27.16
N GLU A 83 -14.95 54.12 28.30
CA GLU A 83 -14.36 54.26 29.66
C GLU A 83 -13.37 53.13 30.03
N CYS A 84 -13.21 52.10 29.19
CA CYS A 84 -12.21 51.04 29.38
C CYS A 84 -10.85 51.34 28.73
N ALA A 85 -10.75 52.27 27.77
CA ALA A 85 -9.52 52.45 26.98
C ALA A 85 -8.41 53.22 27.73
N GLU A 86 -8.74 54.02 28.74
CA GLU A 86 -7.76 54.92 29.40
C GLU A 86 -6.89 54.27 30.48
N ALA A 87 -7.15 53.01 30.88
CA ALA A 87 -6.45 52.38 32.01
C ALA A 87 -5.29 51.42 31.66
N LYS A 88 -4.88 51.30 30.39
CA LYS A 88 -3.74 50.44 29.98
C LYS A 88 -2.87 51.07 28.89
N SER A 89 -2.25 52.20 29.20
CA SER A 89 -1.08 52.70 28.48
C SER A 89 0.18 52.58 29.35
N GLU A 90 0.66 51.35 29.54
CA GLU A 90 2.04 51.11 29.97
C GLU A 90 2.76 50.35 28.85
N THR A 91 3.53 51.10 28.07
CA THR A 91 4.57 50.65 27.15
C THR A 91 5.51 49.67 27.84
N LYS A 92 5.37 48.37 27.57
CA LYS A 92 6.44 47.40 27.80
C LYS A 92 7.45 47.48 26.66
N THR A 93 8.49 48.26 26.89
CA THR A 93 9.73 48.24 26.11
C THR A 93 10.42 46.89 26.29
N SER A 94 10.39 46.05 25.25
CA SER A 94 11.22 44.85 25.18
C SER A 94 12.66 45.24 24.85
N ASN A 95 13.56 45.15 25.83
CA ASN A 95 15.00 45.21 25.62
C ASN A 95 15.49 43.95 24.89
N HIS A 96 15.84 44.09 23.60
CA HIS A 96 16.81 43.23 22.92
C HIS A 96 17.96 44.09 22.36
N PRO A 97 19.19 43.55 22.29
CA PRO A 97 20.38 44.35 22.01
C PRO A 97 20.40 44.83 20.56
N SER A 98 20.94 46.03 20.39
CA SER A 98 21.14 46.73 19.12
C SER A 98 22.01 45.93 18.13
N GLN A 99 21.43 45.51 17.01
CA GLN A 99 22.13 45.39 15.72
C GLN A 99 21.20 45.87 14.60
N THR A 100 21.73 46.76 13.77
CA THR A 100 21.10 47.43 12.64
C THR A 100 20.90 46.47 11.46
N GLU A 101 19.71 45.87 11.28
CA GLU A 101 19.37 45.10 10.06
C GLU A 101 17.84 45.17 9.77
N ASN A 102 17.44 45.21 8.50
CA ASN A 102 16.06 45.34 8.00
C ASN A 102 15.03 44.46 8.76
N ASN A 103 14.10 45.08 9.50
CA ASN A 103 13.14 44.40 10.40
C ASN A 103 11.87 43.83 9.72
N GLY A 104 11.75 43.93 8.40
CA GLY A 104 10.61 43.39 7.65
C GLY A 104 10.84 41.96 7.14
N PRO A 105 9.77 41.20 6.84
CA PRO A 105 9.93 39.92 6.17
C PRO A 105 10.62 40.12 4.81
N PRO A 106 11.42 39.13 4.35
CA PRO A 106 12.18 39.25 3.11
C PRO A 106 11.26 39.49 1.90
N PRO A 107 11.71 40.15 0.82
CA PRO A 107 10.89 40.29 -0.38
C PRO A 107 10.49 38.91 -0.97
N LEU A 108 9.24 38.75 -1.45
CA LEU A 108 8.74 37.46 -1.95
C LEU A 108 9.60 36.83 -3.07
N ASN A 109 10.25 37.64 -3.89
CA ASN A 109 11.12 37.18 -4.97
C ASN A 109 12.43 36.55 -4.47
N THR A 110 12.85 36.80 -3.22
CA THR A 110 14.03 36.18 -2.61
C THR A 110 13.72 34.83 -1.98
N LEU A 111 12.44 34.45 -1.85
CA LEU A 111 12.04 33.12 -1.43
C LEU A 111 12.18 32.16 -2.62
N ILE A 112 12.97 31.11 -2.44
CA ILE A 112 13.36 30.18 -3.51
C ILE A 112 12.78 28.78 -3.30
N ASN A 113 12.32 28.43 -2.10
CA ASN A 113 11.72 27.15 -1.79
C ASN A 113 10.69 27.22 -0.64
N LEU A 114 9.92 26.13 -0.44
CA LEU A 114 8.87 26.06 0.57
C LEU A 114 9.39 26.14 2.03
N HIS A 115 10.65 25.77 2.29
CA HIS A 115 11.25 25.90 3.62
C HIS A 115 11.59 27.35 3.96
N ASP A 116 11.77 28.23 2.99
CA ASP A 116 12.02 29.65 3.26
C ASP A 116 10.75 30.30 3.84
N PHE A 117 9.57 29.92 3.33
CA PHE A 117 8.29 30.33 3.92
C PHE A 117 8.12 29.80 5.35
N GLU A 118 8.53 28.55 5.62
CA GLU A 118 8.49 27.99 6.98
C GLU A 118 9.40 28.76 7.95
N GLN A 119 10.61 29.14 7.53
CA GLN A 119 11.53 29.95 8.32
C GLN A 119 10.98 31.36 8.57
N VAL A 120 10.38 31.99 7.55
CA VAL A 120 9.72 33.29 7.70
C VAL A 120 8.54 33.18 8.66
N ALA A 121 7.68 32.17 8.50
CA ALA A 121 6.55 31.93 9.39
C ALA A 121 7.02 31.71 10.83
N GLN A 122 8.08 30.94 11.06
CA GLN A 122 8.66 30.72 12.39
C GLN A 122 9.11 32.02 13.07
N ARG A 123 9.66 32.97 12.29
CA ARG A 123 10.17 34.24 12.80
C ARG A 123 9.08 35.28 13.07
N TYR A 124 8.02 35.29 12.26
CA TYR A 124 7.08 36.41 12.20
C TYR A 124 5.66 36.07 12.66
N LEU A 125 5.28 34.79 12.74
CA LEU A 125 4.01 34.42 13.38
C LEU A 125 4.08 34.64 14.89
N THR A 126 2.92 34.88 15.50
CA THR A 126 2.83 34.87 16.96
C THR A 126 3.21 33.48 17.50
N PRO A 127 3.74 33.36 18.73
CA PRO A 127 4.08 32.07 19.32
C PRO A 127 2.92 31.06 19.29
N ASN A 128 1.69 31.53 19.54
CA ASN A 128 0.48 30.69 19.46
C ASN A 128 0.17 30.22 18.04
N ALA A 129 0.24 31.11 17.04
CA ALA A 129 0.01 30.76 15.65
C ALA A 129 1.07 29.76 15.14
N TRP A 130 2.34 30.00 15.47
CA TRP A 130 3.43 29.09 15.14
C TRP A 130 3.23 27.72 15.80
N ALA A 131 2.97 27.68 17.11
CA ALA A 131 2.71 26.43 17.82
C ALA A 131 1.57 25.65 17.14
N TYR A 132 0.44 26.32 16.89
CA TYR A 132 -0.73 25.71 16.28
C TYR A 132 -0.46 25.09 14.91
N TYR A 133 0.31 25.75 14.05
CA TYR A 133 0.63 25.23 12.71
C TYR A 133 1.77 24.22 12.71
N ALA A 134 2.84 24.51 13.43
CA ALA A 134 4.05 23.72 13.41
C ALA A 134 3.87 22.39 14.15
N SER A 135 3.08 22.36 15.22
CA SER A 135 2.96 21.19 16.09
C SER A 135 2.41 19.93 15.40
N ALA A 136 2.78 18.80 15.99
CA ALA A 136 2.30 17.46 15.70
C ALA A 136 2.01 16.72 17.02
N ALA A 137 1.50 15.50 16.92
CA ALA A 137 1.17 14.67 18.07
C ALA A 137 2.45 14.17 18.76
N ASP A 138 2.40 14.14 20.10
CA ASP A 138 3.39 13.55 21.01
C ASP A 138 4.83 13.95 20.65
N ASP A 139 5.67 13.00 20.23
CA ASP A 139 7.09 13.20 19.93
C ASP A 139 7.33 13.74 18.50
N GLU A 140 6.27 14.01 17.75
CA GLU A 140 6.25 14.43 16.35
C GLU A 140 6.98 13.45 15.40
N ILE A 141 7.03 12.16 15.73
CA ILE A 141 7.73 11.13 14.95
C ILE A 141 7.10 11.01 13.55
N SER A 142 5.79 10.92 13.47
CA SER A 142 5.02 10.74 12.24
C SER A 142 5.20 11.92 11.29
N LYS A 143 5.17 13.15 11.83
CA LYS A 143 5.45 14.38 11.07
C LYS A 143 6.82 14.32 10.38
N ARG A 144 7.86 13.88 11.11
CA ARG A 144 9.20 13.72 10.53
C ARG A 144 9.27 12.54 9.56
N ASN A 145 8.63 11.43 9.89
CA ASN A 145 8.65 10.21 9.06
C ASN A 145 7.94 10.41 7.71
N ASN A 146 6.86 11.20 7.67
CA ASN A 146 6.21 11.60 6.43
C ASN A 146 7.20 12.21 5.44
N ALA A 147 8.02 13.17 5.89
CA ALA A 147 9.05 13.79 5.05
C ALA A 147 10.19 12.81 4.72
N LYS A 148 10.66 12.04 5.72
CA LYS A 148 11.75 11.07 5.54
C LYS A 148 11.42 9.96 4.52
N ALA A 149 10.15 9.56 4.40
CA ALA A 149 9.74 8.54 3.44
C ALA A 149 10.10 8.94 2.00
N TYR A 150 9.88 10.20 1.63
CA TYR A 150 10.25 10.72 0.30
C TYR A 150 11.77 10.70 0.06
N HIS A 151 12.59 10.85 1.11
CA HIS A 151 14.06 10.79 0.97
C HIS A 151 14.57 9.36 0.69
N LYS A 152 13.77 8.34 1.01
CA LYS A 152 14.11 6.93 0.74
C LYS A 152 13.85 6.56 -0.73
N VAL A 153 13.04 7.33 -1.46
CA VAL A 153 12.77 7.13 -2.89
C VAL A 153 13.68 8.02 -3.74
N SER A 154 14.39 7.42 -4.70
CA SER A 154 15.22 8.15 -5.66
C SER A 154 14.56 8.22 -7.03
N LEU A 155 14.70 9.36 -7.73
CA LEU A 155 14.30 9.48 -9.14
C LEU A 155 15.34 8.79 -10.05
N ARG A 156 14.90 8.20 -11.15
CA ARG A 156 15.72 7.52 -12.16
C ARG A 156 15.59 8.27 -13.50
N PRO A 157 16.41 9.31 -13.74
CA PRO A 157 16.32 10.11 -14.96
C PRO A 157 16.64 9.31 -16.22
N ARG A 158 16.05 9.70 -17.35
CA ARG A 158 16.25 9.07 -18.66
C ARG A 158 16.87 10.10 -19.62
N ILE A 159 18.07 9.80 -20.09
CA ILE A 159 18.84 10.67 -21.01
C ILE A 159 18.43 10.43 -22.48
N LEU A 160 18.80 11.39 -23.35
CA LEU A 160 18.51 11.38 -24.79
C LEU A 160 17.02 11.26 -25.14
N LYS A 161 16.15 11.78 -24.27
CA LYS A 161 14.73 11.98 -24.57
C LYS A 161 14.48 13.41 -25.02
N SER A 162 13.79 13.57 -26.14
CA SER A 162 13.39 14.90 -26.62
C SER A 162 12.21 15.40 -25.80
N VAL A 163 12.41 16.47 -25.04
CA VAL A 163 11.37 17.14 -24.23
C VAL A 163 11.35 18.62 -24.63
N HIS A 164 10.34 19.02 -25.40
CA HIS A 164 10.21 20.41 -25.87
C HIS A 164 9.31 21.26 -24.96
N SER A 165 8.38 20.61 -24.25
CA SER A 165 7.39 21.22 -23.37
C SER A 165 6.86 20.18 -22.39
N VAL A 166 6.38 20.64 -21.24
CA VAL A 166 5.80 19.79 -20.20
C VAL A 166 4.37 20.25 -19.92
N ASP A 167 3.43 19.30 -19.87
CA ASP A 167 2.07 19.52 -19.38
C ASP A 167 1.90 18.94 -17.97
N THR A 168 1.61 19.83 -17.03
CA THR A 168 1.36 19.52 -15.62
C THR A 168 -0.12 19.52 -15.25
N ALA A 169 -1.02 19.76 -16.21
CA ALA A 169 -2.46 19.76 -15.95
C ALA A 169 -2.98 18.35 -15.68
N THR A 170 -3.97 18.26 -14.79
CA THR A 170 -4.70 17.02 -14.49
C THR A 170 -6.13 17.35 -14.07
N SER A 171 -6.87 16.37 -13.54
CA SER A 171 -8.21 16.54 -12.99
C SER A 171 -8.35 15.96 -11.59
N ILE A 172 -9.01 16.71 -10.71
CA ILE A 172 -9.42 16.25 -9.37
C ILE A 172 -10.95 16.14 -9.39
N LEU A 173 -11.47 14.93 -9.22
CA LEU A 173 -12.90 14.61 -9.24
C LEU A 173 -13.63 15.19 -10.46
N GLY A 174 -13.01 15.07 -11.65
CA GLY A 174 -13.56 15.59 -12.91
C GLY A 174 -13.28 17.06 -13.20
N HIS A 175 -12.73 17.82 -12.25
CA HIS A 175 -12.41 19.24 -12.44
C HIS A 175 -10.95 19.45 -12.81
N ARG A 176 -10.72 20.21 -13.90
CA ARG A 176 -9.37 20.51 -14.39
C ARG A 176 -8.60 21.38 -13.39
N VAL A 177 -7.35 21.01 -13.13
CA VAL A 177 -6.38 21.78 -12.34
C VAL A 177 -5.08 21.93 -13.12
N ALA A 178 -4.37 23.04 -12.91
CA ALA A 178 -3.14 23.40 -13.61
C ALA A 178 -1.88 22.75 -13.03
N LEU A 179 -1.98 22.11 -11.86
CA LEU A 179 -0.93 21.31 -11.23
C LEU A 179 -1.56 20.10 -10.54
N PRO A 180 -0.82 19.01 -10.34
CA PRO A 180 -1.28 17.84 -9.58
C PRO A 180 -1.20 18.08 -8.06
N VAL A 181 -1.58 19.28 -7.62
CA VAL A 181 -1.47 19.78 -6.25
C VAL A 181 -2.79 20.41 -5.84
N TYR A 182 -3.27 20.11 -4.64
CA TYR A 182 -4.43 20.77 -4.03
C TYR A 182 -4.10 21.35 -2.65
N MET A 183 -4.87 22.35 -2.22
CA MET A 183 -4.80 22.88 -0.86
C MET A 183 -5.57 21.94 0.06
N SER A 184 -4.84 21.14 0.85
CA SER A 184 -5.41 20.22 1.85
C SER A 184 -6.16 21.04 2.91
N PRO A 185 -7.25 20.52 3.53
CA PRO A 185 -8.05 21.31 4.45
C PRO A 185 -7.22 21.75 5.65
N VAL A 186 -7.14 23.06 5.83
CA VAL A 186 -6.44 23.73 6.92
C VAL A 186 -7.31 24.82 7.52
N GLY A 187 -7.36 24.85 8.84
CA GLY A 187 -7.91 25.93 9.65
C GLY A 187 -7.13 25.98 10.96
N ILE A 188 -6.98 27.12 11.64
CA ILE A 188 -7.54 28.46 11.40
C ILE A 188 -6.56 29.28 10.56
N ALA A 189 -6.88 29.71 9.33
CA ALA A 189 -5.93 30.46 8.49
C ALA A 189 -5.74 31.93 8.92
N LYS A 190 -6.67 32.52 9.69
CA LYS A 190 -6.55 33.89 10.23
C LYS A 190 -5.35 34.09 11.16
N TYR A 191 -4.82 33.02 11.74
CA TYR A 191 -3.55 33.06 12.48
C TYR A 191 -2.35 33.44 11.60
N ALA A 192 -2.39 33.18 10.30
CA ALA A 192 -1.35 33.62 9.37
C ALA A 192 -1.60 35.00 8.78
N HIS A 193 -2.86 35.29 8.40
CA HIS A 193 -3.23 36.51 7.69
C HIS A 193 -4.71 36.85 7.89
N PRO A 194 -5.11 38.13 8.06
CA PRO A 194 -6.51 38.53 8.29
C PRO A 194 -7.52 38.00 7.25
N ASP A 195 -7.10 37.91 5.99
CA ASP A 195 -7.93 37.37 4.89
C ASP A 195 -8.15 35.84 4.97
N GLY A 196 -7.39 35.13 5.80
CA GLY A 196 -7.54 33.71 6.09
C GLY A 196 -7.74 32.83 4.84
N GLU A 197 -8.76 31.97 4.87
CA GLU A 197 -9.08 31.03 3.80
C GLU A 197 -9.56 31.71 2.51
N CYS A 198 -9.95 32.99 2.56
CA CYS A 198 -10.34 33.75 1.37
C CYS A 198 -9.13 34.08 0.49
N ALA A 199 -7.96 34.39 1.10
CA ALA A 199 -6.71 34.56 0.35
C ALA A 199 -6.27 33.25 -0.33
N LEU A 200 -6.51 32.09 0.31
CA LEU A 200 -6.28 30.78 -0.29
C LEU A 200 -7.21 30.55 -1.50
N ALA A 201 -8.49 30.90 -1.38
CA ALA A 201 -9.45 30.79 -2.48
C ALA A 201 -9.06 31.67 -3.67
N ALA A 202 -8.71 32.93 -3.44
CA ALA A 202 -8.30 33.85 -4.49
C ALA A 202 -7.02 33.34 -5.20
N ALA A 203 -6.03 32.86 -4.44
CA ALA A 203 -4.80 32.30 -5.00
C ALA A 203 -5.06 31.01 -5.78
N ALA A 204 -5.90 30.10 -5.27
CA ALA A 204 -6.27 28.86 -5.94
C ALA A 204 -6.89 29.13 -7.32
N GLY A 205 -7.80 30.10 -7.42
CA GLY A 205 -8.41 30.50 -8.69
C GLY A 205 -7.40 31.07 -9.68
N LYS A 206 -6.47 31.93 -9.23
CA LYS A 206 -5.46 32.56 -10.10
C LYS A 206 -4.39 31.58 -10.58
N GLU A 207 -4.07 30.57 -9.78
CA GLU A 207 -3.02 29.58 -10.11
C GLU A 207 -3.59 28.26 -10.64
N GLY A 208 -4.93 28.13 -10.72
CA GLY A 208 -5.62 26.96 -11.24
C GLY A 208 -5.55 25.72 -10.34
N LEU A 209 -5.60 25.89 -9.02
CA LEU A 209 -5.61 24.80 -8.04
C LEU A 209 -7.02 24.55 -7.49
N ALA A 210 -7.19 23.37 -6.88
CA ALA A 210 -8.34 23.08 -6.04
C ALA A 210 -8.07 23.45 -4.57
N GLN A 211 -9.08 23.98 -3.90
CA GLN A 211 -9.08 24.18 -2.45
C GLN A 211 -10.05 23.20 -1.78
N VAL A 212 -9.60 22.51 -0.74
CA VAL A 212 -10.48 21.80 0.18
C VAL A 212 -10.65 22.69 1.42
N LEU A 213 -11.85 23.22 1.64
CA LEU A 213 -12.15 24.09 2.78
C LEU A 213 -12.38 23.24 4.04
N ALA A 214 -11.70 23.57 5.14
CA ALA A 214 -11.88 22.89 6.41
C ALA A 214 -13.23 23.23 7.06
N ASN A 215 -13.87 22.27 7.73
CA ASN A 215 -15.10 22.52 8.51
C ASN A 215 -14.88 23.58 9.60
N GLY A 216 -13.65 23.65 10.15
CA GLY A 216 -13.23 24.60 11.18
C GLY A 216 -12.46 25.81 10.63
N SER A 217 -12.82 26.32 9.46
CA SER A 217 -12.21 27.52 8.87
C SER A 217 -12.51 28.79 9.67
N SER A 218 -11.61 29.77 9.63
CA SER A 218 -11.86 31.12 10.22
C SER A 218 -12.88 31.96 9.44
N MET A 219 -13.07 31.63 8.17
CA MET A 219 -13.99 32.30 7.26
C MET A 219 -15.18 31.38 6.94
N SER A 220 -16.39 31.95 6.83
CA SER A 220 -17.57 31.21 6.39
C SER A 220 -17.43 30.74 4.94
N VAL A 221 -18.12 29.65 4.59
CA VAL A 221 -18.05 29.08 3.23
C VAL A 221 -18.56 30.06 2.16
N GLU A 222 -19.49 30.94 2.51
CA GLU A 222 -20.04 31.99 1.64
C GLU A 222 -19.00 33.07 1.33
N LYS A 223 -18.19 33.46 2.32
CA LYS A 223 -17.11 34.45 2.12
C LYS A 223 -15.96 33.89 1.29
N VAL A 224 -15.64 32.62 1.53
CA VAL A 224 -14.67 31.87 0.71
C VAL A 224 -15.20 31.75 -0.73
N ARG A 225 -16.48 31.42 -0.92
CA ARG A 225 -17.13 31.40 -2.24
C ARG A 225 -16.99 32.75 -2.95
N ALA A 226 -17.27 33.85 -2.26
CA ALA A 226 -17.20 35.20 -2.82
C ALA A 226 -15.77 35.62 -3.24
N SER A 227 -14.76 34.97 -2.66
CA SER A 227 -13.34 35.21 -2.95
C SER A 227 -12.80 34.35 -4.10
N ARG A 228 -13.62 33.45 -4.66
CA ARG A 228 -13.23 32.67 -5.85
C ARG A 228 -13.13 33.57 -7.08
N VAL A 229 -12.19 33.24 -7.96
CA VAL A 229 -11.96 33.99 -9.20
C VAL A 229 -13.04 33.67 -10.25
N THR A 230 -13.54 32.44 -10.25
CA THR A 230 -14.60 31.97 -11.16
C THR A 230 -15.53 31.02 -10.41
N GLU A 231 -16.78 30.86 -10.88
CA GLU A 231 -17.72 29.91 -10.29
C GLU A 231 -17.31 28.44 -10.47
N ASP A 232 -16.59 28.16 -11.56
CA ASP A 232 -16.06 26.82 -11.89
C ASP A 232 -14.79 26.46 -11.12
N GLN A 233 -14.20 27.42 -10.39
CA GLN A 233 -13.05 27.16 -9.53
C GLN A 233 -13.37 26.02 -8.55
N PRO A 234 -12.58 24.92 -8.55
CA PRO A 234 -12.87 23.77 -7.72
C PRO A 234 -12.72 24.09 -6.23
N LEU A 235 -13.85 24.04 -5.53
CA LEU A 235 -13.93 24.11 -4.07
C LEU A 235 -14.51 22.79 -3.58
N PHE A 236 -13.79 22.10 -2.70
CA PHE A 236 -14.26 20.91 -1.99
C PHE A 236 -14.47 21.27 -0.52
N PHE A 237 -15.31 20.53 0.17
CA PHE A 237 -15.59 20.80 1.59
C PHE A 237 -15.18 19.60 2.45
N GLN A 238 -14.35 19.84 3.45
CA GLN A 238 -13.99 18.83 4.42
C GLN A 238 -15.04 18.79 5.53
N LEU A 239 -15.56 17.60 5.82
CA LEU A 239 -16.53 17.37 6.87
C LEU A 239 -15.88 16.67 8.06
N TYR A 240 -16.09 17.23 9.25
CA TYR A 240 -16.04 16.48 10.50
C TYR A 240 -17.47 16.21 10.93
N VAL A 241 -17.81 14.96 11.19
CA VAL A 241 -19.14 14.62 11.71
C VAL A 241 -19.22 15.14 13.14
N ASN A 242 -20.20 15.99 13.40
CA ASN A 242 -20.46 16.57 14.71
C ASN A 242 -21.23 15.56 15.56
N ARG A 243 -21.07 15.61 16.88
CA ARG A 243 -21.89 14.82 17.82
C ARG A 243 -23.38 15.10 17.65
N ASP A 244 -23.73 16.35 17.38
CA ASP A 244 -25.04 16.74 16.90
C ASP A 244 -25.07 16.67 15.38
N ILE A 245 -25.65 15.57 14.87
CA ILE A 245 -25.71 15.29 13.43
C ILE A 245 -26.45 16.38 12.65
N SER A 246 -27.36 17.15 13.27
CA SER A 246 -28.10 18.22 12.62
C SER A 246 -27.18 19.36 12.16
N LYS A 247 -26.13 19.67 12.94
CA LYS A 247 -25.10 20.64 12.57
C LYS A 247 -24.29 20.18 11.36
N SER A 248 -24.02 18.87 11.24
CA SER A 248 -23.38 18.30 10.05
C SER A 248 -24.28 18.35 8.82
N VAL A 249 -25.59 18.11 8.98
CA VAL A 249 -26.59 18.27 7.90
C VAL A 249 -26.58 19.69 7.36
N GLU A 250 -26.60 20.69 8.24
CA GLU A 250 -26.57 22.10 7.85
C GLU A 250 -25.26 22.50 7.16
N ALA A 251 -24.11 22.07 7.71
CA ALA A 251 -22.80 22.35 7.13
C ALA A 251 -22.68 21.83 5.69
N VAL A 252 -23.13 20.59 5.43
CA VAL A 252 -23.13 20.01 4.08
C VAL A 252 -24.07 20.79 3.15
N LYS A 253 -25.29 21.12 3.60
CA LYS A 253 -26.24 21.91 2.79
C LYS A 253 -25.66 23.26 2.39
N ARG A 254 -25.03 23.97 3.32
CA ARG A 254 -24.37 25.26 3.06
C ARG A 254 -23.20 25.11 2.11
N ALA A 255 -22.36 24.09 2.29
CA ALA A 255 -21.27 23.79 1.37
C ALA A 255 -21.76 23.53 -0.07
N VAL A 256 -22.83 22.74 -0.23
CA VAL A 256 -23.48 22.48 -1.53
C VAL A 256 -24.00 23.79 -2.14
N GLN A 257 -24.73 24.60 -1.37
CA GLN A 257 -25.26 25.90 -1.82
C GLN A 257 -24.15 26.89 -2.18
N ALA A 258 -23.01 26.82 -1.50
CA ALA A 258 -21.84 27.61 -1.79
C ALA A 258 -21.07 27.14 -3.04
N GLY A 259 -21.48 26.02 -3.65
CA GLY A 259 -20.92 25.49 -4.89
C GLY A 259 -19.81 24.47 -4.69
N ALA A 260 -19.73 23.81 -3.53
CA ALA A 260 -18.79 22.71 -3.33
C ALA A 260 -18.96 21.61 -4.39
N ARG A 261 -17.86 20.99 -4.80
CA ARG A 261 -17.79 19.96 -5.85
C ARG A 261 -17.57 18.54 -5.32
N GLY A 262 -17.53 18.38 -4.00
CA GLY A 262 -17.28 17.11 -3.34
C GLY A 262 -17.16 17.30 -1.83
N ILE A 263 -17.49 16.25 -1.08
CA ILE A 263 -17.38 16.21 0.38
C ILE A 263 -16.25 15.27 0.77
N TRP A 264 -15.30 15.78 1.54
CA TRP A 264 -14.13 15.06 2.03
C TRP A 264 -14.32 14.77 3.51
N ILE A 265 -14.78 13.57 3.86
CA ILE A 265 -15.03 13.19 5.26
C ILE A 265 -13.71 12.78 5.92
N THR A 266 -13.34 13.45 7.03
CA THR A 266 -12.10 13.14 7.76
C THR A 266 -12.36 12.09 8.83
N VAL A 267 -11.58 11.00 8.83
CA VAL A 267 -11.76 9.85 9.73
C VAL A 267 -10.52 9.53 10.59
N ASP A 268 -9.38 10.21 10.37
CA ASP A 268 -8.12 9.97 11.09
C ASP A 268 -8.03 10.64 12.47
N SER A 269 -9.08 11.35 12.91
CA SER A 269 -9.06 12.18 14.12
C SER A 269 -10.33 12.01 14.97
N PRO A 270 -10.71 10.78 15.36
CA PRO A 270 -11.84 10.56 16.27
C PRO A 270 -11.58 11.13 17.66
N VAL A 271 -10.31 11.29 18.02
CA VAL A 271 -9.82 11.99 19.20
C VAL A 271 -8.72 12.97 18.78
N VAL A 272 -8.57 14.07 19.50
CA VAL A 272 -7.49 15.03 19.26
C VAL A 272 -6.14 14.36 19.53
N GLY A 273 -5.19 14.47 18.60
CA GLY A 273 -3.79 14.17 18.91
C GLY A 273 -3.23 15.16 19.93
N LYS A 274 -2.35 14.67 20.81
CA LYS A 274 -1.76 15.48 21.87
C LYS A 274 -0.64 16.37 21.32
N ARG A 275 -0.94 17.64 21.08
CA ARG A 275 0.01 18.60 20.48
C ARG A 275 0.77 19.36 21.56
N GLU A 276 1.87 18.81 22.02
CA GLU A 276 2.54 19.31 23.23
C GLU A 276 3.09 20.74 23.12
N MET A 277 3.49 21.19 21.93
CA MET A 277 3.90 22.59 21.72
C MET A 277 2.75 23.56 21.99
N ASP A 278 1.54 23.24 21.54
CA ASP A 278 0.35 24.02 21.84
C ASP A 278 0.02 23.96 23.33
N GLU A 279 0.06 22.78 23.96
CA GLU A 279 -0.23 22.63 25.38
C GLU A 279 0.74 23.46 26.24
N ARG A 280 2.04 23.46 25.92
CA ARG A 280 3.05 24.28 26.62
C ARG A 280 2.74 25.78 26.52
N MET A 281 2.38 26.29 25.34
CA MET A 281 1.98 27.71 25.21
C MET A 281 0.79 28.05 26.11
N ASN A 282 -0.16 27.12 26.29
CA ASN A 282 -1.31 27.35 27.17
C ASN A 282 -0.94 27.27 28.65
N LEU A 283 0.03 26.42 29.03
CA LEU A 283 0.57 26.36 30.39
C LEU A 283 1.39 27.60 30.74
N ASP A 284 2.15 28.17 29.81
CA ASP A 284 2.91 29.40 30.03
C ASP A 284 1.98 30.60 30.26
N VAL A 285 0.85 30.65 29.55
CA VAL A 285 -0.24 31.61 29.80
C VAL A 285 -0.88 31.37 31.17
N ALA A 286 -1.06 30.12 31.59
CA ALA A 286 -1.61 29.76 32.91
C ALA A 286 -0.67 30.09 34.07
N ALA A 287 0.64 29.99 33.86
CA ALA A 287 1.65 30.28 34.86
C ALA A 287 1.85 31.78 35.09
N THR A 288 1.56 32.61 34.09
CA THR A 288 1.68 34.07 34.16
C THR A 288 0.42 34.78 34.65
N ASP A 289 -0.72 34.08 34.69
CA ASP A 289 -2.00 34.58 35.19
C ASP A 289 -2.69 33.48 36.02
N SER A 290 -2.60 33.56 37.36
CA SER A 290 -2.97 32.48 38.29
C SER A 290 -4.45 32.07 38.28
N ASN A 291 -5.29 32.81 37.54
CA ASN A 291 -6.70 32.48 37.27
C ASN A 291 -6.94 31.78 35.91
N ALA A 292 -5.91 31.53 35.10
CA ALA A 292 -6.06 31.14 33.69
C ALA A 292 -5.62 29.70 33.38
N GLN A 293 -6.36 28.65 33.81
CA GLN A 293 -6.07 27.27 33.35
C GLN A 293 -6.46 27.03 31.87
N GLY A 294 -5.63 27.43 30.90
CA GLY A 294 -5.91 27.27 29.46
C GLY A 294 -5.80 25.83 28.94
N GLU A 295 -6.72 25.41 28.06
CA GLU A 295 -6.60 24.19 27.24
C GLU A 295 -6.26 24.56 25.79
N GLY A 296 -5.58 23.67 25.05
CA GLY A 296 -5.12 23.99 23.69
C GLY A 296 -6.22 24.01 22.62
N VAL A 297 -6.12 24.94 21.68
CA VAL A 297 -7.14 25.24 20.64
C VAL A 297 -7.63 23.99 19.90
N ALA A 298 -6.77 23.07 19.45
CA ALA A 298 -7.27 21.85 18.79
C ALA A 298 -7.97 20.87 19.74
N LYS A 299 -7.54 20.80 21.01
CA LYS A 299 -8.19 19.93 21.99
C LYS A 299 -9.66 20.29 22.10
N ILE A 300 -9.93 21.59 22.02
CA ILE A 300 -11.27 22.09 22.20
C ILE A 300 -12.08 21.98 20.91
N MET A 301 -11.48 22.22 19.74
CA MET A 301 -12.21 22.08 18.47
C MET A 301 -12.73 20.66 18.27
N ALA A 302 -11.95 19.65 18.69
CA ALA A 302 -12.38 18.27 18.54
C ALA A 302 -13.42 17.80 19.57
N SER A 303 -13.72 18.59 20.61
CA SER A 303 -14.75 18.22 21.61
C SER A 303 -16.14 18.04 20.99
N SER A 304 -16.40 18.77 19.89
CA SER A 304 -17.64 18.71 19.11
C SER A 304 -17.66 17.59 18.06
N ILE A 305 -16.51 16.97 17.77
CA ILE A 305 -16.39 15.90 16.76
C ILE A 305 -16.93 14.60 17.36
N SER A 306 -17.70 13.86 16.56
CA SER A 306 -18.18 12.53 16.93
C SER A 306 -17.02 11.53 16.87
N PRO A 307 -16.70 10.83 17.97
CA PRO A 307 -15.71 9.75 17.95
C PRO A 307 -16.29 8.44 17.42
N PHE A 308 -17.62 8.35 17.25
CA PHE A 308 -18.34 7.15 16.85
C PHE A 308 -18.77 7.27 15.39
N ILE A 309 -17.82 7.07 14.47
CA ILE A 309 -18.06 7.02 13.03
C ILE A 309 -17.64 5.63 12.55
N ASP A 310 -18.55 4.93 11.88
CA ASP A 310 -18.29 3.67 11.19
C ASP A 310 -18.63 3.81 9.69
N TRP A 311 -18.57 2.72 8.93
CA TRP A 311 -18.80 2.72 7.49
C TRP A 311 -20.23 3.11 7.07
N GLU A 312 -21.22 3.00 7.97
CA GLU A 312 -22.62 3.39 7.69
C GLU A 312 -22.77 4.90 7.47
N ILE A 313 -21.80 5.70 7.93
CA ILE A 313 -21.77 7.14 7.67
C ILE A 313 -21.80 7.47 6.17
N LEU A 314 -21.28 6.58 5.33
CA LEU A 314 -21.29 6.76 3.89
C LEU A 314 -22.70 6.66 3.31
N SER A 315 -23.58 5.81 3.88
CA SER A 315 -24.98 5.74 3.48
C SER A 315 -25.68 7.06 3.84
N TRP A 316 -25.52 7.50 5.09
CA TRP A 316 -26.09 8.77 5.56
C TRP A 316 -25.64 9.97 4.70
N LEU A 317 -24.36 10.04 4.35
CA LEU A 317 -23.84 11.15 3.56
C LEU A 317 -24.40 11.15 2.13
N ARG A 318 -24.63 9.98 1.55
CA ARG A 318 -25.24 9.82 0.22
C ARG A 318 -26.71 10.21 0.21
N ASP A 319 -27.45 9.94 1.29
CA ASP A 319 -28.83 10.39 1.44
C ASP A 319 -28.93 11.93 1.55
N LEU A 320 -27.84 12.57 1.97
CA LEU A 320 -27.78 14.02 2.18
C LEU A 320 -27.32 14.81 0.95
N THR A 321 -26.50 14.22 0.06
CA THR A 321 -25.95 14.90 -1.12
C THR A 321 -25.52 13.94 -2.23
N ASP A 322 -25.68 14.38 -3.48
CA ASP A 322 -25.19 13.67 -4.67
C ASP A 322 -23.73 13.99 -5.02
N LEU A 323 -23.06 14.85 -4.24
CA LEU A 323 -21.67 15.22 -4.50
C LEU A 323 -20.71 14.03 -4.30
N PRO A 324 -19.61 13.96 -5.07
CA PRO A 324 -18.55 12.98 -4.85
C PRO A 324 -18.06 12.96 -3.38
N VAL A 325 -17.94 11.76 -2.83
CA VAL A 325 -17.43 11.53 -1.47
C VAL A 325 -15.98 11.05 -1.54
N VAL A 326 -15.13 11.68 -0.72
CA VAL A 326 -13.74 11.29 -0.51
C VAL A 326 -13.50 10.99 0.96
N ILE A 327 -12.91 9.85 1.28
CA ILE A 327 -12.52 9.52 2.67
C ILE A 327 -11.10 10.02 2.91
N LYS A 328 -10.93 10.97 3.81
CA LYS A 328 -9.62 11.52 4.21
C LYS A 328 -9.15 10.88 5.51
N GLY A 329 -7.92 10.34 5.50
CA GLY A 329 -7.31 9.77 6.70
C GLY A 329 -7.02 8.27 6.65
N VAL A 330 -7.05 7.69 5.45
CA VAL A 330 -6.75 6.27 5.23
C VAL A 330 -5.24 6.05 5.46
N GLN A 331 -4.89 5.05 6.27
CA GLN A 331 -3.51 4.82 6.72
C GLN A 331 -2.98 3.41 6.45
N CYS A 332 -3.83 2.48 6.02
CA CYS A 332 -3.48 1.12 5.62
C CYS A 332 -4.22 0.68 4.35
N VAL A 333 -3.78 -0.44 3.75
CA VAL A 333 -4.37 -0.95 2.49
C VAL A 333 -5.77 -1.55 2.69
N GLU A 334 -6.05 -2.11 3.86
CA GLU A 334 -7.33 -2.74 4.18
C GLU A 334 -8.47 -1.72 4.13
N ASP A 335 -8.29 -0.56 4.75
CA ASP A 335 -9.27 0.53 4.71
C ASP A 335 -9.40 1.13 3.29
N ALA A 336 -8.32 1.12 2.50
CA ALA A 336 -8.38 1.53 1.11
C ALA A 336 -9.24 0.58 0.26
N VAL A 337 -9.14 -0.73 0.51
CA VAL A 337 -9.97 -1.75 -0.14
C VAL A 337 -11.43 -1.62 0.28
N LEU A 338 -11.70 -1.44 1.58
CA LEU A 338 -13.06 -1.21 2.08
C LEU A 338 -13.69 0.05 1.45
N ALA A 339 -12.94 1.16 1.37
CA ALA A 339 -13.40 2.37 0.70
C ALA A 339 -13.76 2.12 -0.77
N TYR A 340 -12.93 1.34 -1.48
CA TYR A 340 -13.19 0.93 -2.86
C TYR A 340 -14.47 0.09 -2.99
N GLU A 341 -14.66 -0.90 -2.12
CA GLU A 341 -15.87 -1.75 -2.08
C GLU A 341 -17.14 -0.95 -1.78
N HIS A 342 -17.04 0.06 -0.92
CA HIS A 342 -18.12 0.98 -0.65
C HIS A 342 -18.38 1.96 -1.81
N GLY A 343 -17.54 2.02 -2.84
CA GLY A 343 -17.77 2.80 -4.06
C GLY A 343 -17.62 4.31 -3.88
N VAL A 344 -16.72 4.77 -3.00
CA VAL A 344 -16.40 6.21 -2.88
C VAL A 344 -15.61 6.69 -4.11
N GLN A 345 -15.66 7.99 -4.39
CA GLN A 345 -15.00 8.57 -5.57
C GLN A 345 -13.50 8.81 -5.33
N GLY A 346 -13.07 8.86 -4.08
CA GLY A 346 -11.65 8.88 -3.75
C GLY A 346 -11.31 8.62 -2.30
N ILE A 347 -10.02 8.46 -2.04
CA ILE A 347 -9.44 8.38 -0.71
C ILE A 347 -8.25 9.33 -0.60
N VAL A 348 -7.97 9.82 0.61
CA VAL A 348 -6.72 10.54 0.91
C VAL A 348 -5.91 9.71 1.89
N LEU A 349 -4.75 9.27 1.43
CA LEU A 349 -3.73 8.68 2.29
C LEU A 349 -3.14 9.80 3.15
N SER A 350 -3.44 9.76 4.45
CA SER A 350 -3.12 10.86 5.37
C SER A 350 -3.09 10.36 6.81
N ASN A 351 -2.13 10.86 7.59
CA ASN A 351 -2.12 10.75 9.05
C ASN A 351 -2.28 12.14 9.70
N HIS A 352 -3.10 12.98 9.07
CA HIS A 352 -3.33 14.37 9.45
C HIS A 352 -2.05 15.24 9.51
N GLY A 353 -1.04 14.93 8.70
CA GLY A 353 0.25 15.60 8.75
C GLY A 353 1.01 15.36 10.07
N GLY A 354 0.79 14.19 10.68
CA GLY A 354 1.36 13.75 11.96
C GLY A 354 0.70 14.36 13.19
N ARG A 355 -0.55 14.85 13.08
CA ARG A 355 -1.23 15.60 14.16
C ARG A 355 -2.21 14.77 14.97
N SER A 356 -2.48 13.52 14.58
CA SER A 356 -3.44 12.65 15.24
C SER A 356 -2.71 11.58 16.05
N GLN A 357 -2.50 10.38 15.48
CA GLN A 357 -1.71 9.33 16.12
C GLN A 357 -0.22 9.53 15.82
N ASP A 358 0.64 9.59 16.84
CA ASP A 358 2.08 9.52 16.62
C ASP A 358 2.57 8.07 16.42
N THR A 359 3.75 7.91 15.80
CA THR A 359 4.25 6.65 15.21
C THR A 359 3.40 6.05 14.08
N ALA A 360 2.42 6.80 13.56
CA ALA A 360 1.62 6.39 12.42
C ALA A 360 2.46 6.20 11.14
N GLN A 361 2.02 5.27 10.30
CA GLN A 361 2.62 4.98 9.00
C GLN A 361 2.64 6.24 8.13
N SER A 362 3.73 6.45 7.37
CA SER A 362 3.78 7.56 6.41
C SER A 362 2.84 7.29 5.23
N PRO A 363 2.08 8.27 4.74
CA PRO A 363 1.17 8.08 3.60
C PRO A 363 1.83 7.54 2.32
N LEU A 364 3.12 7.87 2.09
CA LEU A 364 3.87 7.34 0.95
C LEU A 364 4.11 5.82 1.06
N LEU A 365 4.26 5.32 2.29
CA LEU A 365 4.39 3.90 2.57
C LEU A 365 3.05 3.18 2.39
N THR A 366 1.93 3.78 2.85
CA THR A 366 0.57 3.29 2.56
C THR A 366 0.29 3.23 1.05
N LEU A 367 0.77 4.21 0.27
CA LEU A 367 0.63 4.16 -1.20
C LEU A 367 1.40 2.98 -1.81
N LEU A 368 2.60 2.70 -1.29
CA LEU A 368 3.42 1.57 -1.70
C LEU A 368 2.78 0.22 -1.29
N GLU A 369 2.14 0.19 -0.13
CA GLU A 369 1.35 -0.92 0.39
C GLU A 369 0.16 -1.25 -0.54
N ILE A 370 -0.64 -0.25 -0.91
CA ILE A 370 -1.72 -0.39 -1.90
C ILE A 370 -1.18 -0.90 -3.22
N ARG A 371 -0.08 -0.31 -3.72
CA ARG A 371 0.55 -0.75 -4.98
C ARG A 371 0.95 -2.22 -4.94
N ARG A 372 1.39 -2.73 -3.79
CA ARG A 372 1.85 -4.10 -3.63
C ARG A 372 0.71 -5.09 -3.42
N PHE A 373 -0.25 -4.76 -2.56
CA PHE A 373 -1.25 -5.72 -2.07
C PHE A 373 -2.65 -5.51 -2.67
N ALA A 374 -2.95 -4.32 -3.19
CA ALA A 374 -4.21 -4.00 -3.84
C ALA A 374 -4.03 -3.17 -5.13
N PRO A 375 -3.20 -3.62 -6.09
CA PRO A 375 -2.88 -2.82 -7.29
C PRO A 375 -4.10 -2.47 -8.14
N HIS A 376 -5.18 -3.27 -8.07
CA HIS A 376 -6.44 -3.01 -8.77
C HIS A 376 -7.11 -1.67 -8.37
N LEU A 377 -6.80 -1.12 -7.19
CA LEU A 377 -7.26 0.21 -6.77
C LEU A 377 -6.63 1.32 -7.63
N LEU A 378 -5.41 1.12 -8.15
CA LEU A 378 -4.68 2.11 -8.95
C LEU A 378 -5.22 2.23 -10.38
N ASP A 379 -5.78 1.14 -10.90
CA ASP A 379 -6.39 1.08 -12.23
C ASP A 379 -7.91 1.33 -12.19
N GLY A 380 -8.47 1.49 -10.99
CA GLY A 380 -9.89 1.73 -10.75
C GLY A 380 -10.35 3.16 -11.03
N LYS A 381 -11.66 3.39 -10.87
CA LYS A 381 -12.26 4.74 -10.99
C LYS A 381 -12.09 5.60 -9.75
N MET A 382 -11.78 4.99 -8.60
CA MET A 382 -11.56 5.70 -7.33
C MET A 382 -10.22 6.44 -7.39
N GLN A 383 -10.22 7.75 -7.14
CA GLN A 383 -9.00 8.55 -7.13
C GLN A 383 -8.25 8.41 -5.81
N ILE A 384 -6.93 8.25 -5.86
CA ILE A 384 -6.08 8.16 -4.66
C ILE A 384 -5.30 9.46 -4.50
N PHE A 385 -5.66 10.25 -3.49
CA PHE A 385 -4.93 11.43 -3.07
C PHE A 385 -3.96 11.08 -1.93
N ILE A 386 -2.96 11.92 -1.74
CA ILE A 386 -1.98 11.76 -0.66
C ILE A 386 -1.58 13.12 -0.10
N ASP A 387 -1.42 13.23 1.21
CA ASP A 387 -0.82 14.41 1.83
C ASP A 387 0.23 14.04 2.89
N GLY A 388 0.86 15.05 3.50
CA GLY A 388 1.82 14.86 4.59
C GLY A 388 3.29 14.85 4.13
N GLY A 389 4.12 15.68 4.75
CA GLY A 389 5.59 15.68 4.55
C GLY A 389 6.11 16.26 3.24
N ILE A 390 5.26 16.46 2.21
CA ILE A 390 5.65 17.00 0.90
C ILE A 390 6.14 18.44 1.00
N ARG A 391 7.32 18.74 0.45
CA ARG A 391 7.93 20.08 0.44
C ARG A 391 8.63 20.46 -0.86
N ARG A 392 8.78 19.51 -1.80
CA ARG A 392 9.43 19.73 -3.10
C ARG A 392 8.60 19.18 -4.26
N GLY A 393 8.80 19.73 -5.45
CA GLY A 393 8.23 19.20 -6.70
C GLY A 393 8.65 17.76 -6.96
N THR A 394 9.84 17.34 -6.52
CA THR A 394 10.27 15.93 -6.61
C THR A 394 9.46 15.00 -5.70
N ASP A 395 8.97 15.48 -4.55
CA ASP A 395 8.07 14.70 -3.69
C ASP A 395 6.73 14.48 -4.39
N VAL A 396 6.21 15.53 -5.04
CA VAL A 396 5.01 15.45 -5.88
C VAL A 396 5.17 14.37 -6.95
N LEU A 397 6.25 14.44 -7.74
CA LEU A 397 6.49 13.48 -8.83
C LEU A 397 6.66 12.04 -8.34
N LYS A 398 7.30 11.82 -7.18
CA LYS A 398 7.43 10.48 -6.58
C LYS A 398 6.06 9.90 -6.24
N ALA A 399 5.18 10.67 -5.60
CA ALA A 399 3.85 10.22 -5.26
C ALA A 399 3.02 9.88 -6.51
N LEU A 400 3.05 10.74 -7.53
CA LEU A 400 2.31 10.51 -8.78
C LEU A 400 2.83 9.28 -9.53
N ALA A 401 4.15 9.11 -9.64
CA ALA A 401 4.75 7.95 -10.29
C ALA A 401 4.42 6.62 -9.57
N LEU A 402 4.09 6.65 -8.28
CA LEU A 402 3.62 5.47 -7.53
C LEU A 402 2.13 5.18 -7.70
N GLY A 403 1.34 6.13 -8.20
CA GLY A 403 -0.08 5.96 -8.48
C GLY A 403 -1.02 6.95 -7.80
N ALA A 404 -0.50 7.98 -7.10
CA ALA A 404 -1.36 9.05 -6.62
C ALA A 404 -1.94 9.88 -7.78
N THR A 405 -3.19 10.31 -7.65
CA THR A 405 -3.87 11.20 -8.60
C THR A 405 -3.40 12.64 -8.47
N ALA A 406 -3.31 13.15 -7.23
CA ALA A 406 -2.82 14.47 -6.89
C ALA A 406 -2.35 14.50 -5.43
N VAL A 407 -1.54 15.50 -5.08
CA VAL A 407 -0.98 15.63 -3.74
C VAL A 407 -1.48 16.86 -2.98
N GLY A 408 -1.73 16.69 -1.69
CA GLY A 408 -2.22 17.75 -0.80
C GLY A 408 -1.08 18.40 -0.02
N LEU A 409 -1.09 19.73 0.04
CA LEU A 409 -0.21 20.50 0.93
C LEU A 409 -1.07 21.25 1.94
N GLY A 410 -0.64 21.27 3.21
CA GLY A 410 -1.29 22.02 4.29
C GLY A 410 -0.40 23.15 4.80
N ARG A 411 0.50 22.83 5.74
CA ARG A 411 1.43 23.80 6.37
C ARG A 411 2.13 24.76 5.39
N PRO A 412 2.67 24.33 4.22
CA PRO A 412 3.28 25.27 3.29
C PRO A 412 2.37 26.42 2.85
N PHE A 413 1.08 26.16 2.61
CA PHE A 413 0.12 27.20 2.25
C PHE A 413 -0.14 28.17 3.40
N LEU A 414 -0.28 27.66 4.63
CA LEU A 414 -0.43 28.51 5.83
C LEU A 414 0.81 29.40 6.05
N TYR A 415 2.01 28.83 5.91
CA TYR A 415 3.24 29.59 6.03
C TYR A 415 3.39 30.64 4.93
N SER A 416 2.92 30.34 3.72
CA SER A 416 2.98 31.30 2.60
C SER A 416 2.07 32.53 2.78
N LEU A 417 1.05 32.45 3.63
CA LEU A 417 0.18 33.57 3.96
C LEU A 417 0.83 34.56 4.95
N SER A 418 1.80 34.09 5.74
CA SER A 418 2.28 34.82 6.93
C SER A 418 2.97 36.13 6.57
N SER A 419 3.24 36.94 7.60
CA SER A 419 4.10 38.13 7.48
C SER A 419 3.56 39.16 6.49
N GLY A 420 2.24 39.22 6.30
CA GLY A 420 1.59 40.18 5.39
C GLY A 420 1.70 39.83 3.91
N TYR A 421 2.17 38.64 3.54
CA TYR A 421 2.22 38.24 2.13
C TYR A 421 0.86 37.89 1.54
N GLY A 422 -0.05 37.33 2.35
CA GLY A 422 -1.41 36.99 1.95
C GLY A 422 -1.46 36.16 0.65
N GLU A 423 -2.39 36.50 -0.24
CA GLU A 423 -2.57 35.83 -1.54
C GLU A 423 -1.26 35.78 -2.37
N HIS A 424 -0.46 36.86 -2.36
CA HIS A 424 0.75 36.94 -3.16
C HIS A 424 1.82 35.93 -2.72
N GLY A 425 1.93 35.66 -1.42
CA GLY A 425 2.84 34.64 -0.91
C GLY A 425 2.44 33.23 -1.32
N VAL A 426 1.14 32.93 -1.27
CA VAL A 426 0.57 31.65 -1.75
C VAL A 426 0.89 31.45 -3.23
N ARG A 427 0.65 32.47 -4.06
CA ARG A 427 0.94 32.40 -5.49
C ARG A 427 2.42 32.19 -5.77
N ARG A 428 3.30 32.90 -5.05
CA ARG A 428 4.75 32.71 -5.16
C ARG A 428 5.17 31.28 -4.81
N MET A 429 4.62 30.71 -3.74
CA MET A 429 4.86 29.31 -3.36
C MET A 429 4.43 28.34 -4.47
N VAL A 430 3.24 28.54 -5.07
CA VAL A 430 2.74 27.69 -6.17
C VAL A 430 3.64 27.80 -7.41
N GLN A 431 4.11 29.00 -7.74
CA GLN A 431 5.04 29.22 -8.86
C GLN A 431 6.37 28.49 -8.67
N ILE A 432 6.93 28.52 -7.46
CA ILE A 432 8.14 27.75 -7.13
C ILE A 432 7.89 26.26 -7.33
N LEU A 433 6.77 25.75 -6.80
CA LEU A 433 6.44 24.33 -6.91
C LEU A 433 6.21 23.91 -8.38
N ARG A 434 5.57 24.77 -9.19
CA ARG A 434 5.40 24.59 -10.64
C ARG A 434 6.76 24.43 -11.33
N GLN A 435 7.67 25.35 -11.08
CA GLN A 435 9.03 25.32 -11.65
C GLN A 435 9.78 24.04 -11.25
N GLU A 436 9.70 23.62 -9.99
CA GLU A 436 10.32 22.38 -9.53
C GLU A 436 9.71 21.14 -10.21
N ILE A 437 8.39 21.08 -10.39
CA ILE A 437 7.70 19.97 -11.07
C ILE A 437 8.12 19.91 -12.55
N GLU A 438 7.99 21.02 -13.28
CA GLU A 438 8.26 21.09 -14.72
C GLU A 438 9.73 20.74 -15.04
N ALA A 439 10.68 21.28 -14.27
CA ALA A 439 12.10 20.99 -14.44
C ALA A 439 12.41 19.50 -14.19
N ASN A 440 11.84 18.91 -13.13
CA ASN A 440 12.12 17.51 -12.80
C ASN A 440 11.39 16.52 -13.73
N MET A 441 10.24 16.86 -14.29
CA MET A 441 9.63 16.09 -15.38
C MET A 441 10.53 16.06 -16.61
N THR A 442 11.15 17.20 -16.94
CA THR A 442 12.13 17.28 -18.03
C THR A 442 13.32 16.35 -17.77
N PHE A 443 13.89 16.35 -16.56
CA PHE A 443 14.98 15.43 -16.20
C PHE A 443 14.58 13.95 -16.22
N LEU A 444 13.34 13.63 -15.89
CA LEU A 444 12.79 12.27 -16.00
C LEU A 444 12.51 11.85 -17.45
N GLY A 445 12.50 12.79 -18.39
CA GLY A 445 12.11 12.54 -19.77
C GLY A 445 10.61 12.28 -19.91
N ALA A 446 9.80 13.01 -19.14
CA ALA A 446 8.34 12.96 -19.18
C ALA A 446 7.77 14.28 -19.73
N THR A 447 6.89 14.21 -20.72
CA THR A 447 6.22 15.41 -21.27
C THR A 447 4.83 15.64 -20.69
N SER A 448 4.26 14.64 -20.03
CA SER A 448 2.94 14.71 -19.38
C SER A 448 2.93 13.90 -18.08
N LEU A 449 2.04 14.27 -17.14
CA LEU A 449 1.87 13.51 -15.88
C LEU A 449 1.47 12.05 -16.13
N LYS A 450 0.76 11.78 -17.23
CA LYS A 450 0.36 10.43 -17.65
C LYS A 450 1.54 9.54 -18.03
N GLU A 451 2.74 10.08 -18.21
CA GLU A 451 3.95 9.29 -18.47
C GLU A 451 4.70 8.90 -17.20
N LEU A 452 4.35 9.47 -16.04
CA LEU A 452 4.99 9.12 -14.78
C LEU A 452 4.67 7.66 -14.43
N ARG A 453 5.72 6.89 -14.18
CA ARG A 453 5.63 5.46 -13.89
C ARG A 453 6.60 5.06 -12.79
N PRO A 454 6.33 3.97 -12.05
CA PRO A 454 7.19 3.55 -10.95
C PRO A 454 8.61 3.18 -11.37
N GLU A 455 8.83 2.76 -12.63
CA GLU A 455 10.18 2.43 -13.11
C GLU A 455 11.08 3.67 -13.18
N MET A 456 10.48 4.87 -13.17
CA MET A 456 11.18 6.15 -13.02
C MET A 456 11.65 6.39 -11.58
N LEU A 457 11.39 5.46 -10.66
CA LEU A 457 11.77 5.53 -9.25
C LEU A 457 12.65 4.33 -8.86
N ASN A 458 13.45 4.52 -7.83
CA ASN A 458 14.04 3.44 -7.04
C ASN A 458 13.44 3.52 -5.62
N THR A 459 12.56 2.56 -5.32
CA THR A 459 11.81 2.43 -4.07
C THR A 459 12.46 1.47 -3.07
N SER A 460 13.53 0.77 -3.44
CA SER A 460 14.13 -0.33 -2.66
C SER A 460 14.46 0.00 -1.20
N ARG A 461 14.77 1.26 -0.87
CA ARG A 461 15.01 1.69 0.52
C ARG A 461 13.72 1.88 1.31
N LEU A 462 12.67 2.38 0.68
CA LEU A 462 11.36 2.56 1.30
C LEU A 462 10.66 1.20 1.47
N GLU A 463 10.82 0.30 0.51
CA GLU A 463 10.27 -1.07 0.56
C GLU A 463 10.75 -1.89 1.76
N ARG A 464 11.92 -1.55 2.33
CA ARG A 464 12.43 -2.19 3.55
C ARG A 464 11.65 -1.81 4.80
N ASP A 465 11.00 -0.65 4.79
CA ASP A 465 10.15 -0.20 5.90
C ASP A 465 8.73 -0.73 5.77
N LEU A 466 8.39 -1.34 4.62
CA LEU A 466 7.06 -1.89 4.38
C LEU A 466 6.89 -3.07 5.32
N VAL A 467 6.16 -2.82 6.41
CA VAL A 467 5.77 -3.86 7.34
C VAL A 467 4.83 -4.75 6.56
N GLY A 468 5.30 -5.96 6.26
CA GLY A 468 4.53 -6.88 5.44
C GLY A 468 3.20 -7.18 6.12
N MET A 469 2.11 -7.14 5.35
CA MET A 469 1.11 -8.18 5.53
C MET A 469 1.81 -9.53 5.30
N THR A 470 2.27 -10.17 6.38
CA THR A 470 1.64 -11.45 6.69
C THR A 470 0.15 -11.18 6.68
N LEU A 471 -0.58 -11.62 5.65
CA LEU A 471 -2.04 -11.53 5.60
C LEU A 471 -2.61 -12.28 6.80
N SER A 472 -2.79 -11.59 7.92
CA SER A 472 -3.49 -12.06 9.11
C SER A 472 -4.82 -11.32 9.33
N GLY A 473 -5.35 -10.65 8.31
CA GLY A 473 -6.73 -10.16 8.24
C GLY A 473 -6.88 -9.29 6.99
N SER A 474 -7.65 -9.59 5.96
CA SER A 474 -8.88 -10.38 5.83
C SER A 474 -8.79 -11.45 4.73
N MET A 475 -7.75 -12.30 4.73
CA MET A 475 -7.93 -13.58 4.05
C MET A 475 -8.92 -14.38 4.88
N SER A 476 -10.17 -14.44 4.40
CA SER A 476 -11.25 -15.28 4.88
C SER A 476 -10.74 -16.47 5.69
N ASP A 477 -11.41 -16.76 6.79
CA ASP A 477 -11.40 -18.02 7.56
C ASP A 477 -11.71 -19.28 6.69
N HIS A 478 -11.62 -19.14 5.37
CA HIS A 478 -11.79 -20.14 4.36
C HIS A 478 -10.61 -21.11 4.40
N GLN A 479 -10.97 -22.31 4.79
CA GLN A 479 -10.18 -23.52 4.64
C GLN A 479 -9.86 -23.75 3.15
N VAL A 480 -8.58 -24.02 2.85
CA VAL A 480 -8.10 -24.31 1.49
C VAL A 480 -8.14 -25.81 1.25
N ASP A 481 -8.89 -26.23 0.24
CA ASP A 481 -8.98 -27.63 -0.16
C ASP A 481 -7.81 -28.01 -1.06
N VAL A 482 -7.05 -29.02 -0.63
CA VAL A 482 -5.90 -29.51 -1.40
C VAL A 482 -6.03 -31.01 -1.61
N LEU A 483 -5.92 -31.44 -2.87
CA LEU A 483 -5.75 -32.85 -3.22
C LEU A 483 -4.31 -33.10 -3.66
N LEU A 484 -3.61 -34.02 -3.00
CA LEU A 484 -2.29 -34.46 -3.40
C LEU A 484 -2.34 -35.80 -4.12
N TYR A 485 -1.91 -35.80 -5.39
CA TYR A 485 -1.85 -36.97 -6.25
C TYR A 485 -0.40 -37.43 -6.43
N GLY A 486 -0.08 -38.61 -5.89
CA GLY A 486 1.26 -39.21 -5.93
C GLY A 486 1.92 -39.30 -4.57
N LEU A 487 1.34 -40.08 -3.65
CA LEU A 487 1.84 -40.26 -2.28
C LEU A 487 3.05 -41.21 -2.19
N GLY A 488 4.13 -40.88 -2.91
CA GLY A 488 5.47 -41.45 -2.71
C GLY A 488 6.29 -40.62 -1.72
N ALA A 489 7.62 -40.76 -1.71
CA ALA A 489 8.49 -40.01 -0.79
C ALA A 489 8.34 -38.48 -0.91
N ILE A 490 8.41 -37.94 -2.14
CA ILE A 490 8.29 -36.50 -2.42
C ILE A 490 6.86 -36.00 -2.13
N GLY A 491 5.85 -36.73 -2.56
CA GLY A 491 4.46 -36.38 -2.28
C GLY A 491 4.13 -36.41 -0.79
N SER A 492 4.68 -37.35 -0.02
CA SER A 492 4.50 -37.39 1.43
C SER A 492 5.21 -36.23 2.14
N PHE A 493 6.38 -35.81 1.64
CA PHE A 493 7.05 -34.61 2.15
C PHE A 493 6.19 -33.36 1.92
N TYR A 494 5.67 -33.13 0.72
CA TYR A 494 4.80 -31.97 0.49
C TYR A 494 3.42 -32.10 1.16
N ALA A 495 2.90 -33.31 1.36
CA ALA A 495 1.74 -33.54 2.22
C ALA A 495 2.01 -33.06 3.65
N PHE A 496 3.20 -33.35 4.19
CA PHE A 496 3.63 -32.85 5.50
C PHE A 496 3.72 -31.32 5.52
N ILE A 497 4.44 -30.72 4.57
CA ILE A 497 4.59 -29.25 4.49
C ILE A 497 3.21 -28.56 4.45
N LEU A 498 2.30 -29.01 3.58
CA LEU A 498 0.98 -28.39 3.43
C LEU A 498 0.07 -28.63 4.64
N HIS A 499 0.19 -29.80 5.30
CA HIS A 499 -0.59 -30.13 6.49
C HIS A 499 -0.22 -29.29 7.72
N ARG A 500 1.02 -28.78 7.81
CA ARG A 500 1.46 -27.94 8.94
C ARG A 500 0.65 -26.64 9.07
N THR A 501 -0.06 -26.26 8.02
CA THR A 501 -0.97 -25.11 8.05
C THR A 501 -2.33 -25.52 8.61
N GLY A 502 -2.83 -24.80 9.62
CA GLY A 502 -4.19 -25.03 10.14
C GLY A 502 -5.31 -24.70 9.13
N ARG A 503 -4.94 -24.12 7.97
CA ARG A 503 -5.87 -23.68 6.92
C ARG A 503 -6.11 -24.73 5.84
N VAL A 504 -5.27 -25.77 5.73
CA VAL A 504 -5.39 -26.75 4.62
C VAL A 504 -6.21 -27.97 5.03
N ARG A 505 -7.24 -28.26 4.24
CA ARG A 505 -7.96 -29.54 4.28
C ARG A 505 -7.36 -30.49 3.24
N LEU A 506 -6.39 -31.28 3.71
CA LEU A 506 -5.58 -32.14 2.85
C LEU A 506 -6.25 -33.49 2.57
N THR A 507 -6.59 -33.74 1.30
CA THR A 507 -6.93 -35.06 0.78
C THR A 507 -5.71 -35.66 0.07
N VAL A 508 -5.32 -36.89 0.40
CA VAL A 508 -4.24 -37.60 -0.30
C VAL A 508 -4.79 -38.77 -1.10
N VAL A 509 -4.29 -38.93 -2.34
CA VAL A 509 -4.59 -40.10 -3.17
C VAL A 509 -3.48 -41.13 -2.99
N ALA A 510 -3.82 -42.23 -2.34
CA ALA A 510 -2.91 -43.32 -2.02
C ALA A 510 -3.36 -44.61 -2.70
N ARG A 511 -2.48 -45.24 -3.49
CA ARG A 511 -2.69 -46.59 -4.04
C ARG A 511 -2.05 -47.63 -3.12
N SER A 512 -0.77 -47.92 -3.35
CA SER A 512 0.02 -48.86 -2.54
C SER A 512 0.19 -48.45 -1.07
N ASN A 513 0.00 -47.17 -0.75
CA ASN A 513 0.10 -46.62 0.60
C ASN A 513 -1.25 -46.60 1.37
N TYR A 514 -2.37 -46.95 0.73
CA TYR A 514 -3.70 -46.65 1.24
C TYR A 514 -3.95 -47.20 2.64
N GLU A 515 -3.84 -48.51 2.84
CA GLU A 515 -4.20 -49.16 4.11
C GLU A 515 -3.31 -48.66 5.26
N ALA A 516 -2.01 -48.51 5.01
CA ALA A 516 -1.06 -48.02 6.00
C ALA A 516 -1.33 -46.57 6.40
N VAL A 517 -1.55 -45.68 5.43
CA VAL A 517 -1.78 -44.25 5.68
C VAL A 517 -3.16 -44.01 6.31
N LYS A 518 -4.18 -44.78 5.91
CA LYS A 518 -5.51 -44.69 6.50
C LYS A 518 -5.52 -45.12 7.97
N ALA A 519 -4.77 -46.17 8.33
CA ALA A 519 -4.68 -46.63 9.71
C ALA A 519 -3.77 -45.73 10.58
N ASN A 520 -2.57 -45.42 10.08
CA ASN A 520 -1.48 -44.91 10.90
C ASN A 520 -1.11 -43.45 10.62
N GLY A 521 -1.65 -42.85 9.55
CA GLY A 521 -1.19 -41.56 9.04
C GLY A 521 0.12 -41.66 8.27
N ILE A 522 0.80 -40.54 8.12
CA ILE A 522 2.09 -40.41 7.44
C ILE A 522 3.13 -39.99 8.48
N THR A 523 4.25 -40.72 8.54
CA THR A 523 5.39 -40.38 9.38
C THR A 523 6.52 -39.83 8.52
N ILE A 524 7.01 -38.63 8.85
CA ILE A 524 8.19 -38.00 8.24
C ILE A 524 9.31 -37.97 9.29
N ASN A 525 10.42 -38.64 8.99
CA ASN A 525 11.68 -38.52 9.72
C ASN A 525 12.60 -37.59 8.93
N SER A 526 12.59 -36.30 9.27
CA SER A 526 13.35 -35.28 8.55
C SER A 526 14.59 -34.84 9.31
N GLU A 527 15.72 -34.72 8.61
CA GLU A 527 16.93 -34.08 9.16
C GLU A 527 16.76 -32.56 9.38
N ASN A 528 15.91 -31.88 8.62
CA ASN A 528 15.62 -30.45 8.80
C ASN A 528 14.49 -30.16 9.81
N HIS A 529 13.39 -30.93 9.76
CA HIS A 529 12.17 -30.67 10.53
C HIS A 529 12.00 -31.53 11.78
N GLY A 530 12.82 -32.56 11.98
CA GLY A 530 12.62 -33.56 13.03
C GLY A 530 11.63 -34.66 12.66
N GLN A 531 11.15 -35.41 13.65
CA GLN A 531 10.22 -36.53 13.46
C GLN A 531 8.78 -36.08 13.69
N HIS A 532 7.91 -36.34 12.70
CA HIS A 532 6.50 -35.96 12.72
C HIS A 532 5.62 -37.13 12.28
N THR A 533 4.45 -37.26 12.87
CA THR A 533 3.39 -38.15 12.37
C THR A 533 2.09 -37.38 12.32
N PHE A 534 1.42 -37.40 11.16
CA PHE A 534 0.20 -36.64 10.94
C PHE A 534 -0.82 -37.44 10.14
N ARG A 535 -2.09 -37.06 10.25
CA ARG A 535 -3.18 -37.67 9.47
C ARG A 535 -3.76 -36.62 8.51
N PRO A 536 -3.74 -36.88 7.19
CA PRO A 536 -4.52 -36.09 6.24
C PRO A 536 -5.99 -36.07 6.62
N TYR A 537 -6.71 -35.03 6.20
CA TYR A 537 -8.15 -34.93 6.40
C TYR A 537 -8.90 -36.11 5.76
N ASN A 538 -8.48 -36.49 4.54
CA ASN A 538 -9.04 -37.64 3.84
C ASN A 538 -7.95 -38.43 3.10
N VAL A 539 -8.16 -39.73 2.96
CA VAL A 539 -7.27 -40.67 2.27
C VAL A 539 -8.14 -41.49 1.31
N VAL A 540 -7.94 -41.31 0.01
CA VAL A 540 -8.76 -41.92 -1.05
C VAL A 540 -7.92 -42.82 -1.97
N LYS A 541 -8.54 -43.82 -2.60
CA LYS A 541 -7.85 -44.70 -3.57
C LYS A 541 -7.79 -44.09 -4.96
N SER A 542 -8.74 -43.21 -5.29
CA SER A 542 -8.90 -42.57 -6.59
C SER A 542 -9.34 -41.11 -6.45
N PRO A 543 -8.95 -40.19 -7.36
CA PRO A 543 -9.48 -38.83 -7.37
C PRO A 543 -11.02 -38.77 -7.45
N ALA A 544 -11.66 -39.76 -8.09
CA ALA A 544 -13.12 -39.82 -8.20
C ALA A 544 -13.87 -39.98 -6.86
N GLU A 545 -13.16 -40.36 -5.79
CA GLU A 545 -13.71 -40.46 -4.43
C GLU A 545 -13.66 -39.11 -3.68
N ALA A 546 -13.08 -38.07 -4.29
CA ALA A 546 -13.00 -36.73 -3.75
C ALA A 546 -13.84 -35.74 -4.56
N GLY A 547 -14.18 -34.60 -3.95
CA GLY A 547 -14.84 -33.49 -4.63
C GLY A 547 -13.84 -32.51 -5.26
N PRO A 548 -14.33 -31.52 -6.01
CA PRO A 548 -13.50 -30.44 -6.54
C PRO A 548 -12.77 -29.66 -5.44
N VAL A 549 -11.49 -29.34 -5.67
CA VAL A 549 -10.60 -28.69 -4.68
C VAL A 549 -10.02 -27.38 -5.22
N ASP A 550 -9.40 -26.59 -4.34
CA ASP A 550 -8.71 -25.35 -4.74
C ASP A 550 -7.36 -25.63 -5.39
N TYR A 551 -6.62 -26.62 -4.88
CA TYR A 551 -5.34 -27.03 -5.44
C TYR A 551 -5.24 -28.53 -5.68
N VAL A 552 -4.80 -28.92 -6.86
CA VAL A 552 -4.39 -30.29 -7.18
C VAL A 552 -2.87 -30.34 -7.28
N VAL A 553 -2.22 -30.97 -6.32
CA VAL A 553 -0.76 -31.13 -6.25
C VAL A 553 -0.34 -32.46 -6.88
N CYS A 554 0.30 -32.38 -8.04
CA CYS A 554 0.82 -33.54 -8.78
C CYS A 554 2.28 -33.80 -8.40
N ALA A 555 2.51 -34.82 -7.57
CA ALA A 555 3.85 -35.25 -7.11
C ALA A 555 4.20 -36.70 -7.53
N HIS A 556 3.39 -37.29 -8.41
CA HIS A 556 3.62 -38.62 -8.98
C HIS A 556 4.71 -38.59 -10.06
N LYS A 557 5.25 -39.77 -10.40
CA LYS A 557 6.19 -39.93 -11.51
C LYS A 557 5.52 -39.61 -12.85
N ALA A 558 6.14 -38.75 -13.65
CA ALA A 558 5.59 -38.25 -14.90
C ALA A 558 5.78 -39.24 -16.07
N ILE A 559 5.07 -40.37 -16.01
CA ILE A 559 5.19 -41.47 -16.98
C ILE A 559 4.01 -41.60 -17.95
N ASP A 560 2.82 -41.10 -17.57
CA ASP A 560 1.57 -41.24 -18.35
C ASP A 560 0.68 -39.98 -18.14
N GLN A 561 1.20 -38.80 -18.52
CA GLN A 561 0.57 -37.51 -18.18
C GLN A 561 -0.85 -37.33 -18.77
N GLU A 562 -1.11 -37.81 -19.99
CA GLU A 562 -2.44 -37.70 -20.59
C GLU A 562 -3.49 -38.48 -19.77
N ASP A 563 -3.20 -39.73 -19.41
CA ASP A 563 -4.07 -40.56 -18.58
C ASP A 563 -4.28 -39.98 -17.17
N VAL A 564 -3.22 -39.45 -16.55
CA VAL A 564 -3.34 -38.84 -15.21
C VAL A 564 -4.18 -37.57 -15.25
N SER A 565 -3.98 -36.71 -16.25
CA SER A 565 -4.79 -35.49 -16.40
C SER A 565 -6.28 -35.81 -16.56
N ALA A 566 -6.62 -36.87 -17.30
CA ALA A 566 -8.00 -37.34 -17.42
C ALA A 566 -8.56 -37.87 -16.09
N LYS A 567 -7.77 -38.64 -15.32
CA LYS A 567 -8.18 -39.15 -14.00
C LYS A 567 -8.42 -38.07 -12.95
N LEU A 568 -7.80 -36.90 -13.10
CA LEU A 568 -7.98 -35.76 -12.20
C LEU A 568 -9.21 -34.91 -12.54
N ALA A 569 -9.87 -35.13 -13.68
CA ALA A 569 -11.04 -34.35 -14.09
C ALA A 569 -12.15 -34.24 -13.02
N PRO A 570 -12.48 -35.27 -12.23
CA PRO A 570 -13.52 -35.18 -11.21
C PRO A 570 -13.25 -34.16 -10.09
N VAL A 571 -11.98 -33.79 -9.87
CA VAL A 571 -11.54 -32.92 -8.76
C VAL A 571 -11.10 -31.54 -9.23
N VAL A 572 -11.18 -31.26 -10.53
CA VAL A 572 -10.78 -29.99 -11.14
C VAL A 572 -12.01 -29.19 -11.55
N ASP A 573 -12.18 -28.05 -10.90
CA ASP A 573 -13.13 -27.01 -11.29
C ASP A 573 -12.43 -26.01 -12.22
N GLN A 574 -12.98 -25.78 -13.42
CA GLN A 574 -12.33 -24.91 -14.41
C GLN A 574 -12.26 -23.43 -14.03
N ALA A 575 -13.11 -22.97 -13.11
CA ALA A 575 -13.12 -21.58 -12.65
C ALA A 575 -12.22 -21.37 -11.43
N ARG A 576 -12.03 -22.41 -10.60
CA ARG A 576 -11.42 -22.29 -9.26
C ARG A 576 -10.07 -22.99 -9.11
N THR A 577 -9.93 -24.21 -9.63
CA THR A 577 -8.82 -25.09 -9.26
C THR A 577 -7.51 -24.63 -9.87
N THR A 578 -6.43 -24.72 -9.10
CA THR A 578 -5.05 -24.51 -9.56
C THR A 578 -4.30 -25.84 -9.56
N ILE A 579 -3.58 -26.13 -10.64
CA ILE A 579 -2.80 -27.35 -10.79
C ILE A 579 -1.36 -27.05 -10.42
N VAL A 580 -0.77 -27.82 -9.51
CA VAL A 580 0.62 -27.64 -9.05
C VAL A 580 1.46 -28.85 -9.48
N ILE A 581 2.47 -28.63 -10.32
CA ILE A 581 3.26 -29.70 -10.95
C ILE A 581 4.62 -29.80 -10.26
N ILE A 582 4.75 -30.77 -9.35
CA ILE A 582 5.97 -31.12 -8.63
C ILE A 582 6.58 -32.38 -9.26
N GLN A 583 6.98 -32.27 -10.53
CA GLN A 583 7.42 -33.41 -11.35
C GLN A 583 8.71 -33.07 -12.10
N ASN A 584 9.55 -34.08 -12.34
CA ASN A 584 10.77 -33.92 -13.15
C ASN A 584 10.43 -33.78 -14.64
N GLY A 585 11.38 -33.26 -15.42
CA GLY A 585 11.24 -33.14 -16.87
C GLY A 585 10.70 -31.79 -17.34
N VAL A 586 10.47 -31.65 -18.63
CA VAL A 586 9.88 -30.48 -19.30
C VAL A 586 8.69 -30.93 -20.16
N GLY A 587 7.73 -30.03 -20.39
CA GLY A 587 6.52 -30.33 -21.16
C GLY A 587 5.44 -31.07 -20.39
N ASN A 588 5.58 -31.19 -19.06
CA ASN A 588 4.55 -31.80 -18.20
C ASN A 588 3.24 -31.00 -18.26
N GLU A 589 3.38 -29.67 -18.36
CA GLU A 589 2.30 -28.70 -18.35
C GLU A 589 1.34 -28.87 -19.55
N GLU A 590 1.82 -29.38 -20.69
CA GLU A 590 1.03 -29.44 -21.94
C GLU A 590 -0.20 -30.34 -21.82
N ALA A 591 -0.07 -31.51 -21.19
CA ALA A 591 -1.19 -32.44 -21.01
C ALA A 591 -2.27 -31.82 -20.10
N PHE A 592 -1.85 -31.18 -19.01
CA PHE A 592 -2.76 -30.47 -18.11
C PHE A 592 -3.41 -29.27 -18.78
N ARG A 593 -2.66 -28.47 -19.54
CA ARG A 593 -3.20 -27.32 -20.29
C ARG A 593 -4.22 -27.75 -21.34
N LYS A 594 -3.98 -28.86 -22.04
CA LYS A 594 -4.91 -29.44 -23.03
C LYS A 594 -6.21 -29.90 -22.36
N GLN A 595 -6.11 -30.57 -21.21
CA GLN A 595 -7.28 -31.07 -20.48
C GLN A 595 -8.04 -29.96 -19.74
N PHE A 596 -7.33 -28.97 -19.23
CA PHE A 596 -7.81 -27.91 -18.33
C PHE A 596 -7.42 -26.52 -18.85
N PRO A 597 -8.01 -26.06 -19.97
CA PRO A 597 -7.55 -24.86 -20.68
C PRO A 597 -7.67 -23.58 -19.85
N LYS A 598 -8.63 -23.49 -18.93
CA LYS A 598 -8.92 -22.30 -18.12
C LYS A 598 -8.25 -22.28 -16.74
N ASN A 599 -7.59 -23.36 -16.35
CA ASN A 599 -7.01 -23.46 -15.01
C ASN A 599 -5.62 -22.82 -14.94
N SER A 600 -5.25 -22.28 -13.79
CA SER A 600 -3.87 -21.84 -13.55
C SER A 600 -2.98 -23.06 -13.30
N ILE A 601 -1.74 -22.98 -13.77
CA ILE A 601 -0.73 -24.03 -13.57
C ILE A 601 0.48 -23.42 -12.86
N LEU A 602 0.77 -23.92 -11.66
CA LEU A 602 2.02 -23.64 -10.97
C LEU A 602 3.00 -24.75 -11.33
N SER A 603 4.14 -24.37 -11.89
CA SER A 603 5.19 -25.29 -12.27
C SER A 603 6.29 -25.24 -11.21
N CYS A 604 6.86 -26.40 -10.86
CA CYS A 604 7.86 -26.49 -9.81
C CYS A 604 9.09 -27.29 -10.26
N VAL A 605 10.23 -26.93 -9.68
CA VAL A 605 11.49 -27.67 -9.72
C VAL A 605 11.93 -27.93 -8.30
N THR A 606 12.08 -29.20 -7.90
CA THR A 606 12.44 -29.54 -6.51
C THR A 606 13.77 -30.26 -6.40
N TRP A 607 14.50 -29.98 -5.32
CA TRP A 607 15.77 -30.62 -4.95
C TRP A 607 15.62 -31.28 -3.58
N VAL A 608 14.56 -32.09 -3.43
CA VAL A 608 14.22 -32.78 -2.18
C VAL A 608 14.83 -34.18 -2.16
N GLY A 609 15.60 -34.47 -1.12
CA GLY A 609 16.15 -35.79 -0.86
C GLY A 609 15.24 -36.56 0.09
N ALA A 610 14.41 -37.47 -0.42
CA ALA A 610 13.55 -38.31 0.40
C ALA A 610 13.42 -39.73 -0.13
N ILE A 611 13.32 -40.70 0.78
CA ILE A 611 13.13 -42.12 0.47
C ILE A 611 11.99 -42.66 1.33
N GLN A 612 11.16 -43.50 0.73
CA GLN A 612 10.13 -44.25 1.42
C GLN A 612 10.51 -45.73 1.44
N ASN A 613 10.92 -46.22 2.61
CA ASN A 613 11.32 -47.62 2.79
C ASN A 613 10.12 -48.53 3.13
N SER A 614 9.05 -47.96 3.68
CA SER A 614 7.85 -48.69 4.07
C SER A 614 6.61 -47.81 3.85
N PRO A 615 5.44 -48.42 3.56
CA PRO A 615 4.20 -47.66 3.38
C PRO A 615 3.93 -46.70 4.55
N GLY A 616 3.65 -45.44 4.24
CA GLY A 616 3.40 -44.38 5.21
C GLY A 616 4.63 -43.79 5.94
N ILE A 617 5.84 -44.33 5.79
CA ILE A 617 7.04 -43.86 6.51
C ILE A 617 8.10 -43.35 5.55
N VAL A 618 8.42 -42.05 5.65
CA VAL A 618 9.39 -41.37 4.79
C VAL A 618 10.57 -40.85 5.60
N LYS A 619 11.78 -41.07 5.09
CA LYS A 619 13.02 -40.46 5.57
C LYS A 619 13.41 -39.33 4.62
N HIS A 620 13.54 -38.12 5.16
CA HIS A 620 13.93 -36.91 4.45
C HIS A 620 15.32 -36.45 4.91
N THR A 621 16.22 -36.16 3.97
CA THR A 621 17.60 -35.72 4.25
C THR A 621 17.65 -34.19 4.44
N LYS A 622 18.85 -33.60 4.52
CA LYS A 622 18.99 -32.13 4.55
C LYS A 622 18.67 -31.43 3.23
N SER A 623 18.62 -32.17 2.12
CA SER A 623 18.38 -31.59 0.80
C SER A 623 16.91 -31.22 0.65
N GLU A 624 16.61 -29.92 0.76
CA GLU A 624 15.31 -29.35 0.44
C GLU A 624 15.50 -28.00 -0.24
N ASP A 625 14.86 -27.84 -1.40
CA ASP A 625 14.67 -26.56 -2.08
C ASP A 625 13.59 -26.77 -3.15
N MET A 626 12.74 -25.76 -3.34
CA MET A 626 11.74 -25.71 -4.40
C MET A 626 11.86 -24.39 -5.14
N GLN A 627 12.04 -24.44 -6.46
CA GLN A 627 11.71 -23.30 -7.30
C GLN A 627 10.28 -23.46 -7.82
N ILE A 628 9.50 -22.38 -7.79
CA ILE A 628 8.09 -22.36 -8.20
C ILE A 628 7.80 -21.10 -9.04
N GLY A 629 6.95 -21.23 -10.05
CA GLY A 629 6.45 -20.08 -10.80
C GLY A 629 5.23 -20.44 -11.64
N LEU A 630 4.64 -19.43 -12.26
CA LEU A 630 3.49 -19.63 -13.15
C LEU A 630 3.93 -20.26 -14.47
N PHE A 631 3.11 -21.17 -14.99
CA PHE A 631 3.08 -21.49 -16.41
C PHE A 631 1.95 -20.66 -17.04
N PRO A 632 2.27 -19.49 -17.64
CA PRO A 632 1.27 -18.46 -17.92
C PRO A 632 0.09 -18.97 -18.75
N ASN A 633 -1.11 -18.52 -18.39
CA ASN A 633 -2.31 -18.77 -19.15
C ASN A 633 -2.86 -17.48 -19.76
N PRO A 634 -2.79 -17.28 -21.08
CA PRO A 634 -3.36 -16.08 -21.71
C PRO A 634 -4.90 -15.99 -21.57
N GLN A 635 -5.57 -17.07 -21.14
CA GLN A 635 -7.02 -17.11 -20.92
C GLN A 635 -7.44 -16.75 -19.49
N VAL A 636 -6.50 -16.51 -18.58
CA VAL A 636 -6.79 -16.14 -17.18
C VAL A 636 -6.12 -14.80 -16.90
N GLU A 637 -6.80 -13.93 -16.16
CA GLU A 637 -6.24 -12.63 -15.78
C GLU A 637 -4.97 -12.82 -14.94
N ASN A 638 -3.91 -12.09 -15.28
CA ASN A 638 -2.63 -12.13 -14.57
C ASN A 638 -2.80 -11.91 -13.06
N ALA A 639 -3.72 -11.04 -12.64
CA ALA A 639 -4.00 -10.79 -11.23
C ALA A 639 -4.50 -12.06 -10.52
N THR A 640 -5.39 -12.82 -11.17
CA THR A 640 -5.93 -14.09 -10.64
C THR A 640 -4.83 -15.16 -10.54
N GLU A 641 -4.00 -15.29 -11.57
CA GLU A 641 -2.88 -16.25 -11.57
C GLU A 641 -1.86 -15.94 -10.47
N ASN A 642 -1.49 -14.66 -10.31
CA ASN A 642 -0.58 -14.22 -9.27
C ASN A 642 -1.17 -14.41 -7.87
N GLN A 643 -2.47 -14.16 -7.68
CA GLN A 643 -3.14 -14.41 -6.41
C GLN A 643 -3.09 -15.91 -6.04
N ARG A 644 -3.34 -16.80 -7.01
CA ARG A 644 -3.28 -18.26 -6.81
C ARG A 644 -1.87 -18.76 -6.50
N LEU A 645 -0.86 -18.23 -7.20
CA LEU A 645 0.54 -18.51 -6.89
C LEU A 645 0.87 -18.05 -5.46
N PHE A 646 0.49 -16.81 -5.12
CA PHE A 646 0.74 -16.22 -3.81
C PHE A 646 0.10 -17.04 -2.68
N THR A 647 -1.17 -17.41 -2.83
CA THR A 647 -1.86 -18.25 -1.84
C THR A 647 -1.13 -19.57 -1.61
N PHE A 648 -0.68 -20.26 -2.67
CA PHE A 648 0.07 -21.52 -2.51
C PHE A 648 1.45 -21.31 -1.88
N VAL A 649 2.13 -20.23 -2.26
CA VAL A 649 3.43 -19.83 -1.69
C VAL A 649 3.34 -19.56 -0.18
N GLU A 650 2.26 -18.93 0.29
CA GLU A 650 2.04 -18.74 1.72
C GLU A 650 1.81 -20.08 2.45
N LEU A 651 1.18 -21.08 1.81
CA LEU A 651 1.10 -22.44 2.39
C LEU A 651 2.48 -23.07 2.55
N LEU A 652 3.36 -22.93 1.57
CA LEU A 652 4.74 -23.45 1.64
C LEU A 652 5.55 -22.76 2.73
N LYS A 653 5.39 -21.44 2.86
CA LYS A 653 6.05 -20.62 3.88
C LYS A 653 5.62 -21.01 5.29
N GLN A 654 4.32 -21.21 5.52
CA GLN A 654 3.80 -21.69 6.80
C GLN A 654 4.22 -23.14 7.10
N GLY A 655 4.43 -23.95 6.06
CA GLY A 655 5.03 -25.28 6.20
C GLY A 655 6.53 -25.28 6.47
N GLU A 656 7.17 -24.10 6.48
CA GLU A 656 8.60 -23.87 6.75
C GLU A 656 9.56 -24.61 5.79
N THR A 657 9.13 -24.87 4.55
CA THR A 657 10.05 -25.40 3.54
C THR A 657 10.83 -24.29 2.83
N ARG A 658 12.04 -24.59 2.35
CA ARG A 658 12.79 -23.66 1.50
C ARG A 658 12.22 -23.63 0.09
N PHE A 659 11.95 -22.42 -0.41
CA PHE A 659 11.53 -22.23 -1.78
C PHE A 659 11.95 -20.86 -2.32
N THR A 660 11.94 -20.74 -3.65
CA THR A 660 12.17 -19.50 -4.40
C THR A 660 11.07 -19.35 -5.45
N VAL A 661 10.45 -18.17 -5.52
CA VAL A 661 9.48 -17.83 -6.57
C VAL A 661 10.23 -17.22 -7.76
N LEU A 662 10.00 -17.75 -8.96
CA LEU A 662 10.64 -17.30 -10.20
C LEU A 662 9.60 -16.75 -11.18
N GLU A 663 9.96 -15.66 -11.86
CA GLU A 663 9.16 -15.10 -12.96
C GLU A 663 9.13 -16.04 -14.17
N ASP A 664 10.30 -16.59 -14.53
CA ASP A 664 10.44 -17.61 -15.57
C ASP A 664 10.88 -18.95 -14.95
N ILE A 665 9.89 -19.76 -14.58
CA ILE A 665 10.13 -21.11 -14.09
C ILE A 665 10.59 -22.08 -15.20
N GLN A 666 10.28 -21.79 -16.47
CA GLN A 666 10.62 -22.69 -17.58
C GLN A 666 12.12 -22.74 -17.78
N ARG A 667 12.83 -21.62 -17.63
CA ARG A 667 14.29 -21.60 -17.57
C ARG A 667 14.82 -22.63 -16.57
N GLN A 668 14.32 -22.59 -15.34
CA GLN A 668 14.81 -23.48 -14.28
C GLN A 668 14.48 -24.95 -14.53
N ARG A 669 13.32 -25.24 -15.15
CA ARG A 669 12.99 -26.61 -15.58
C ARG A 669 13.98 -27.13 -16.60
N TRP A 670 14.28 -26.33 -17.63
CA TRP A 670 15.21 -26.72 -18.69
C TRP A 670 16.63 -26.89 -18.16
N GLU A 671 17.11 -26.00 -17.28
CA GLU A 671 18.41 -26.18 -16.60
C GLU A 671 18.49 -27.52 -15.87
N LYS A 672 17.43 -27.91 -15.14
CA LYS A 672 17.40 -29.22 -14.48
C LYS A 672 17.29 -30.38 -15.48
N VAL A 673 16.66 -30.19 -16.63
CA VAL A 673 16.61 -31.22 -17.67
C VAL A 673 17.95 -31.42 -18.35
N VAL A 674 18.81 -30.40 -18.47
CA VAL A 674 20.20 -30.59 -18.91
C VAL A 674 20.93 -31.58 -17.98
N TRP A 675 20.77 -31.43 -16.67
CA TRP A 675 21.30 -32.36 -15.66
C TRP A 675 20.66 -33.75 -15.76
N ASN A 676 19.33 -33.83 -15.78
CA ASN A 676 18.61 -35.10 -15.78
C ASN A 676 18.86 -35.89 -17.07
N ALA A 677 18.84 -35.24 -18.24
CA ALA A 677 19.05 -35.90 -19.52
C ALA A 677 20.42 -36.58 -19.57
N ALA A 678 21.45 -35.98 -18.98
CA ALA A 678 22.75 -36.61 -18.82
C ALA A 678 22.72 -37.73 -17.77
N TRP A 679 22.52 -37.39 -16.49
CA TRP A 679 22.79 -38.35 -15.42
C TRP A 679 21.72 -39.42 -15.29
N ASN A 680 20.45 -39.11 -15.54
CA ASN A 680 19.40 -40.11 -15.44
C ASN A 680 19.56 -41.16 -16.55
N SER A 681 19.86 -40.74 -17.77
CA SER A 681 19.98 -41.67 -18.89
C SER A 681 21.21 -42.56 -18.77
N LEU A 682 22.38 -41.95 -18.52
CA LEU A 682 23.66 -42.64 -18.49
C LEU A 682 23.74 -43.64 -17.35
N THR A 683 23.35 -43.24 -16.14
CA THR A 683 23.40 -44.14 -14.97
C THR A 683 22.33 -45.24 -15.05
N ALA A 684 21.16 -44.98 -15.66
CA ALA A 684 20.13 -46.01 -15.84
C ALA A 684 20.49 -47.05 -16.90
N LEU A 685 21.18 -46.65 -17.97
CA LEU A 685 21.65 -47.58 -19.01
C LEU A 685 22.84 -48.41 -18.54
N THR A 686 23.83 -47.76 -17.93
CA THR A 686 25.10 -48.41 -17.58
C THR A 686 25.07 -49.11 -16.23
N MET A 687 24.08 -48.77 -15.39
CA MET A 687 23.93 -49.28 -14.02
C MET A 687 25.10 -48.95 -13.07
N VAL A 688 25.98 -48.03 -13.47
CA VAL A 688 27.05 -47.47 -12.63
C VAL A 688 26.71 -46.04 -12.16
N ASP A 689 27.42 -45.54 -11.16
CA ASP A 689 27.28 -44.16 -10.69
C ASP A 689 27.96 -43.14 -11.61
N THR A 690 27.73 -41.85 -11.37
CA THR A 690 28.26 -40.74 -12.19
C THR A 690 29.78 -40.71 -12.28
N GLN A 691 30.51 -41.00 -11.19
CA GLN A 691 31.97 -40.96 -11.19
C GLN A 691 32.55 -42.17 -11.90
N THR A 692 31.99 -43.36 -11.66
CA THR A 692 32.38 -44.57 -12.40
C THR A 692 32.14 -44.41 -13.91
N TRP A 693 31.05 -43.77 -14.33
CA TRP A 693 30.83 -43.41 -15.74
C TRP A 693 31.91 -42.47 -16.28
N LEU A 694 32.17 -41.35 -15.58
CA LEU A 694 33.13 -40.34 -16.05
C LEU A 694 34.55 -40.89 -16.21
N HIS A 695 34.92 -41.87 -15.39
CA HIS A 695 36.24 -42.53 -15.45
C HIS A 695 36.26 -43.81 -16.31
N SER A 696 35.13 -44.19 -16.93
CA SER A 696 35.03 -45.42 -17.72
C SER A 696 35.78 -45.35 -19.05
N SER A 697 35.96 -44.14 -19.61
CA SER A 697 36.62 -43.89 -20.89
C SER A 697 37.07 -42.44 -20.99
N PRO A 698 38.18 -42.12 -21.68
CA PRO A 698 38.56 -40.74 -21.98
C PRO A 698 37.48 -39.96 -22.75
N ASP A 699 36.54 -40.66 -23.40
CA ASP A 699 35.43 -40.05 -24.15
C ASP A 699 34.15 -39.83 -23.31
N ALA A 700 34.08 -40.34 -22.08
CA ALA A 700 32.86 -40.30 -21.27
C ALA A 700 32.46 -38.86 -20.88
N GLU A 701 33.41 -38.04 -20.42
CA GLU A 701 33.18 -36.63 -20.13
C GLU A 701 32.84 -35.82 -21.41
N PRO A 702 33.63 -35.91 -22.51
CA PRO A 702 33.28 -35.27 -23.78
C PRO A 702 31.89 -35.64 -24.30
N TYR A 703 31.51 -36.92 -24.19
CA TYR A 703 30.17 -37.40 -24.54
C TYR A 703 29.09 -36.71 -23.71
N THR A 704 29.28 -36.69 -22.38
CA THR A 704 28.34 -36.08 -21.43
C THR A 704 28.14 -34.59 -21.72
N ARG A 705 29.23 -33.86 -21.98
CA ARG A 705 29.19 -32.44 -22.34
C ARG A 705 28.45 -32.20 -23.66
N ARG A 706 28.68 -33.03 -24.69
CA ARG A 706 27.97 -32.92 -25.98
C ARG A 706 26.46 -33.14 -25.82
N LEU A 707 26.07 -34.15 -25.04
CA LEU A 707 24.68 -34.40 -24.70
C LEU A 707 24.02 -33.20 -24.00
N MET A 708 24.68 -32.63 -23.00
CA MET A 708 24.17 -31.42 -22.31
C MET A 708 23.99 -30.24 -23.27
N ARG A 709 24.93 -30.04 -24.20
CA ARG A 709 24.86 -28.97 -25.21
C ARG A 709 23.68 -29.14 -26.17
N GLU A 710 23.37 -30.37 -26.60
CA GLU A 710 22.18 -30.62 -27.44
C GLU A 710 20.90 -30.16 -26.73
N VAL A 711 20.75 -30.50 -25.45
CA VAL A 711 19.57 -30.09 -24.65
C VAL A 711 19.51 -28.55 -24.52
N ILE A 712 20.64 -27.88 -24.32
CA ILE A 712 20.72 -26.41 -24.28
C ILE A 712 20.30 -25.78 -25.62
N GLN A 713 20.78 -26.33 -26.74
CA GLN A 713 20.41 -25.84 -28.07
C GLN A 713 18.91 -26.01 -28.34
N ILE A 714 18.33 -27.14 -27.95
CA ILE A 714 16.89 -27.38 -28.06
C ILE A 714 16.10 -26.41 -27.17
N ALA A 715 16.55 -26.18 -25.93
CA ALA A 715 15.91 -25.22 -25.01
C ALA A 715 15.88 -23.81 -25.62
N ARG A 716 16.99 -23.35 -26.19
CA ARG A 716 17.09 -22.06 -26.90
C ARG A 716 16.13 -21.99 -28.09
N GLY A 717 16.04 -23.07 -28.87
CA GLY A 717 15.06 -23.18 -29.96
C GLY A 717 13.61 -23.10 -29.48
N CYS A 718 13.33 -23.52 -28.25
CA CYS A 718 12.03 -23.37 -27.59
C CYS A 718 11.80 -21.98 -26.97
N GLY A 719 12.71 -21.02 -27.19
CA GLY A 719 12.63 -19.67 -26.63
C GLY A 719 13.13 -19.54 -25.19
N VAL A 720 13.81 -20.55 -24.65
CA VAL A 720 14.34 -20.55 -23.27
C VAL A 720 15.84 -20.23 -23.29
N PRO A 721 16.25 -19.03 -22.83
CA PRO A 721 17.64 -18.58 -22.95
C PRO A 721 18.53 -19.23 -21.88
N LEU A 722 19.10 -20.38 -22.20
CA LEU A 722 20.13 -21.02 -21.37
C LEU A 722 21.54 -20.54 -21.76
N ALA A 723 22.42 -20.38 -20.77
CA ALA A 723 23.82 -19.95 -20.96
C ALA A 723 24.71 -21.11 -21.45
N ASP A 724 25.78 -20.81 -22.18
CA ASP A 724 26.73 -21.84 -22.65
C ASP A 724 27.56 -22.39 -21.48
N GLU A 725 27.88 -21.53 -20.52
CA GLU A 725 28.66 -21.84 -19.31
C GLU A 725 27.93 -22.80 -18.37
N LEU A 726 26.62 -23.02 -18.58
CA LEU A 726 25.83 -23.95 -17.77
C LEU A 726 26.42 -25.36 -17.78
N VAL A 727 26.96 -25.81 -18.92
CA VAL A 727 27.58 -27.14 -19.00
C VAL A 727 28.75 -27.24 -18.04
N ASP A 728 29.63 -26.24 -18.03
CA ASP A 728 30.80 -26.23 -17.15
C ASP A 728 30.37 -26.18 -15.68
N GLN A 729 29.39 -25.35 -15.34
CA GLN A 729 28.83 -25.27 -13.98
C GLN A 729 28.25 -26.61 -13.49
N LEU A 730 27.50 -27.31 -14.36
CA LEU A 730 26.93 -28.62 -14.01
C LEU A 730 28.00 -29.72 -13.92
N MET A 731 29.03 -29.66 -14.77
CA MET A 731 30.15 -30.58 -14.73
C MET A 731 31.02 -30.38 -13.47
N ASP A 732 31.32 -29.13 -13.11
CA ASP A 732 32.03 -28.80 -11.88
C ASP A 732 31.24 -29.28 -10.65
N ARG A 733 29.92 -29.09 -10.67
CA ARG A 733 29.03 -29.56 -9.61
C ARG A 733 29.09 -31.07 -9.43
N ILE A 734 29.04 -31.87 -10.51
CA ILE A 734 29.08 -33.34 -10.36
C ILE A 734 30.47 -33.81 -9.93
N ASN A 735 31.54 -33.18 -10.43
CA ASN A 735 32.93 -33.54 -10.11
C ASN A 735 33.26 -33.25 -8.65
N ALA A 736 32.60 -32.27 -8.04
CA ALA A 736 32.71 -31.99 -6.60
C ALA A 736 31.94 -32.99 -5.71
N MET A 737 31.12 -33.87 -6.30
CA MET A 737 30.31 -34.84 -5.57
C MET A 737 30.91 -36.25 -5.64
N PRO A 738 30.72 -37.09 -4.61
CA PRO A 738 31.02 -38.52 -4.72
C PRO A 738 30.15 -39.16 -5.83
N GLY A 739 30.53 -40.37 -6.25
CA GLY A 739 29.72 -41.17 -7.18
C GLY A 739 28.28 -41.32 -6.69
N ILE A 740 27.33 -40.81 -7.45
CA ILE A 740 25.89 -40.90 -7.14
C ILE A 740 25.13 -41.64 -8.25
N GLY A 741 24.10 -42.38 -7.84
CA GLY A 741 23.09 -42.92 -8.75
C GLY A 741 21.96 -41.93 -8.98
N SER A 742 21.23 -42.07 -10.08
CA SER A 742 20.05 -41.25 -10.37
C SER A 742 18.74 -41.88 -9.88
N SER A 743 17.69 -41.07 -9.83
CA SER A 743 16.34 -41.58 -9.54
C SER A 743 15.85 -42.55 -10.63
N MET A 744 16.18 -42.29 -11.90
CA MET A 744 15.85 -43.17 -13.02
C MET A 744 16.60 -44.50 -12.94
N GLN A 745 17.87 -44.49 -12.55
CA GLN A 745 18.62 -45.73 -12.27
C GLN A 745 17.97 -46.53 -11.14
N THR A 746 17.52 -45.85 -10.08
CA THR A 746 16.81 -46.50 -8.98
C THR A 746 15.51 -47.14 -9.43
N ASP A 747 14.76 -46.48 -10.32
CA ASP A 747 13.53 -47.05 -10.90
C ASP A 747 13.86 -48.25 -11.81
N CYS A 748 14.90 -48.17 -12.64
CA CYS A 748 15.39 -49.27 -13.47
C CYS A 748 15.79 -50.50 -12.62
N LYS A 749 16.58 -50.30 -11.54
CA LYS A 749 17.00 -51.36 -10.60
C LYS A 749 15.82 -52.07 -9.96
N ASN A 750 14.76 -51.33 -9.67
CA ASN A 750 13.57 -51.84 -8.99
C ASN A 750 12.47 -52.30 -9.95
N GLY A 751 12.74 -52.38 -11.26
CA GLY A 751 11.75 -52.79 -12.25
C GLY A 751 10.54 -51.85 -12.34
N ARG A 752 10.73 -50.55 -12.07
CA ARG A 752 9.66 -49.53 -12.15
C ARG A 752 9.76 -48.74 -13.46
N PRO A 753 8.62 -48.27 -14.01
CA PRO A 753 8.63 -47.44 -15.21
C PRO A 753 9.41 -46.14 -14.99
N MET A 754 10.13 -45.70 -16.02
CA MET A 754 11.02 -44.54 -15.97
C MET A 754 10.41 -43.30 -16.63
N GLU A 755 10.80 -42.10 -16.15
CA GLU A 755 10.34 -40.78 -16.64
C GLU A 755 11.02 -40.36 -17.97
N ILE A 756 11.14 -41.30 -18.92
CA ILE A 756 11.89 -41.11 -20.16
C ILE A 756 11.25 -40.04 -21.05
N ASP A 757 9.92 -40.03 -21.16
CA ASP A 757 9.24 -39.19 -22.14
C ASP A 757 9.29 -37.69 -21.80
N VAL A 758 9.41 -37.33 -20.51
CA VAL A 758 9.47 -35.93 -20.08
C VAL A 758 10.91 -35.43 -19.86
N ILE A 759 11.88 -36.35 -19.71
CA ILE A 759 13.30 -36.00 -19.56
C ILE A 759 14.03 -36.01 -20.90
N LEU A 760 13.76 -37.02 -21.76
CA LEU A 760 14.41 -37.20 -23.05
C LEU A 760 13.42 -37.01 -24.20
N GLY A 761 12.22 -37.60 -24.09
CA GLY A 761 11.25 -37.63 -25.17
C GLY A 761 10.76 -36.25 -25.60
N PHE A 762 10.46 -35.36 -24.66
CA PHE A 762 10.00 -34.01 -24.96
C PHE A 762 11.09 -33.19 -25.68
N PRO A 763 12.34 -33.11 -25.16
CA PRO A 763 13.44 -32.54 -25.92
C PRO A 763 13.63 -33.14 -27.33
N VAL A 764 13.54 -34.47 -27.48
CA VAL A 764 13.64 -35.13 -28.80
C VAL A 764 12.50 -34.76 -29.74
N ARG A 765 11.27 -34.59 -29.23
CA ARG A 765 10.16 -34.08 -30.07
C ARG A 765 10.45 -32.65 -30.52
N LYS A 766 10.91 -31.78 -29.62
CA LYS A 766 11.25 -30.39 -29.95
C LYS A 766 12.44 -30.27 -30.89
N SER A 767 13.46 -31.13 -30.77
CA SER A 767 14.59 -31.15 -31.69
C SER A 767 14.12 -31.41 -33.13
N ARG A 768 13.21 -32.37 -33.30
CA ARG A 768 12.61 -32.72 -34.61
C ARG A 768 11.70 -31.61 -35.15
N GLU A 769 10.84 -31.04 -34.31
CA GLU A 769 9.96 -29.93 -34.68
C GLU A 769 10.74 -28.69 -35.15
N LEU A 770 11.89 -28.42 -34.53
CA LEU A 770 12.71 -27.24 -34.79
C LEU A 770 13.85 -27.48 -35.80
N GLY A 771 14.05 -28.72 -36.25
CA GLY A 771 15.16 -29.09 -37.13
C GLY A 771 16.54 -28.95 -36.49
N ILE A 772 16.65 -29.10 -35.16
CA ILE A 772 17.90 -29.03 -34.40
C ILE A 772 18.48 -30.44 -34.27
N PRO A 773 19.69 -30.73 -34.79
CA PRO A 773 20.30 -32.04 -34.64
C PRO A 773 20.59 -32.38 -33.17
N ALA A 774 20.14 -33.55 -32.71
CA ALA A 774 20.41 -34.03 -31.36
C ALA A 774 20.75 -35.54 -31.32
N PRO A 775 21.75 -36.01 -32.08
CA PRO A 775 22.07 -37.43 -32.21
C PRO A 775 22.38 -38.14 -30.89
N TYR A 776 23.02 -37.49 -29.90
CA TYR A 776 23.32 -38.13 -28.62
C TYR A 776 22.04 -38.36 -27.81
N LEU A 777 21.20 -37.33 -27.72
CA LEU A 777 19.93 -37.37 -27.02
C LEU A 777 18.94 -38.35 -27.68
N GLU A 778 18.84 -38.34 -29.01
CA GLU A 778 18.00 -39.26 -29.77
C GLU A 778 18.41 -40.72 -29.58
N SER A 779 19.71 -41.00 -29.62
CA SER A 779 20.24 -42.35 -29.40
C SER A 779 19.88 -42.86 -28.00
N LEU A 780 20.12 -42.05 -26.98
CA LEU A 780 19.80 -42.40 -25.59
C LEU A 780 18.30 -42.60 -25.39
N TYR A 781 17.46 -41.76 -26.00
CA TYR A 781 16.01 -41.91 -25.95
C TYR A 781 15.58 -43.27 -26.52
N VAL A 782 16.04 -43.64 -27.73
CA VAL A 782 15.65 -44.91 -28.37
C VAL A 782 16.08 -46.11 -27.53
N ILE A 783 17.32 -46.13 -27.03
CA ILE A 783 17.84 -47.26 -26.24
C ILE A 783 17.08 -47.37 -24.92
N LEU A 784 16.88 -46.26 -24.20
CA LEU A 784 16.15 -46.28 -22.92
C LEU A 784 14.69 -46.67 -23.08
N ARG A 785 14.04 -46.28 -24.18
CA ARG A 785 12.67 -46.74 -24.48
C ARG A 785 12.60 -48.26 -24.61
N ALA A 786 13.61 -48.91 -25.20
CA ALA A 786 13.67 -50.36 -25.25
C ALA A 786 13.88 -51.00 -23.87
N VAL A 787 14.76 -50.40 -23.04
CA VAL A 787 14.98 -50.85 -21.65
C VAL A 787 13.70 -50.72 -20.82
N ASP A 788 13.01 -49.59 -20.89
CA ASP A 788 11.74 -49.34 -20.20
C ASP A 788 10.62 -50.25 -20.72
N GLY A 789 10.57 -50.49 -22.04
CA GLY A 789 9.62 -51.44 -22.64
C GLY A 789 9.78 -52.85 -22.08
N ARG A 790 11.03 -53.33 -21.92
CA ARG A 790 11.31 -54.60 -21.25
C ARG A 790 10.84 -54.61 -19.79
N ILE A 791 11.07 -53.52 -19.05
CA ILE A 791 10.63 -53.40 -17.65
C ILE A 791 9.10 -53.40 -17.56
N ARG A 792 8.42 -52.62 -18.40
CA ARG A 792 6.95 -52.54 -18.44
C ARG A 792 6.30 -53.86 -18.84
N ALA A 793 6.92 -54.64 -19.72
CA ALA A 793 6.42 -55.96 -20.10
C ALA A 793 6.51 -56.99 -18.97
N ALA A 794 7.27 -56.71 -17.92
CA ALA A 794 7.41 -57.57 -16.73
C ALA A 794 6.48 -57.16 -15.57
N LEU A 795 5.73 -56.05 -15.70
CA LEU A 795 4.74 -55.55 -14.74
C LEU A 795 3.33 -55.98 -15.14
#